data_AF-A0A085VFB1-F1
#
_entry.id   AF-A0A085VFB1-F1
#
_cell.length_a   1.000
_cell.length_b   1.000
_cell.length_c   1.000
_cell.angle_alpha   90.00
_cell.angle_beta   90.00
_cell.angle_gamma   90.00
#
_symmetry.space_group_name_H-M   'P 1'
#
loop_
_entity.id
_entity.type
_entity.pdbx_description
1 polymer ?
#
loop_
_entity_poly.entity_id
_entity_poly.type
_entity_poly.pdbx_seq_one_letter_code
_entity_poly.pdbx_strand_id
1 'polypeptide(L)'
;MGATVTGFDTAALNERSTSDESRLKKMARRFLADYPDIHGLAYVQAHRILKKHSAGHLNPDKIYWHRFSDGTRSSPRTFTGWEHLGQPVESMTLVELVMHRFSAQDQDAEPGALELTGGFYTDGPEHRVFNEHNEVALLPHDVLSDFWALDFSDTYTRGLSHFWAMHSENFRTLAKAHYLAAAANAKRAFALPDEHYQTIIHAVAASIPDVMTPAVLQARVAPQPGVTLRSFDIGEYVAHDIVRIVDSKGGQILYVPAQKHAFHFFADDAALQAWVLTQCATDVSRSAFTLHFFSSQAAKDQDNGVFDSWIGQLQRNEWSDQKVINRIDQEIETDVFEHLRELAQANMKAQAHLLLTSNADLRKQMMIGYLNAFTQVFDGVAPLAWPLTLTLIGAALINVGLSIDQAINGNTPRLRKAGVISAILSTVFVVFNLPEIAAVAGPGRELSEAEAAIETVEDWVPAANSDASLAELRGNVILDEDPGVASGHMQGIRVRANGETWIEIHHLPYRVSYNSSLRTWTVVDPQNPFAFFGFKPVRLNAQGEWELLVPPGLAGGSPIDEVAGSSSSTVFQSQPLVSTKSAFWDAHMRFDLLEEERLSEMALARQKAVVDDCVREYDPASDFDSEMDSGGFITTDEDDNRLLVDAWGDEHRLFKTEDEYIGGRVSDYTARDTDFNVYLRTGESQLANQIEMIEELAEDIDSIGCNNDVDLYRGGSGHRSTSGLTFRSGKIKAGDILVNTDFTSFSENPYVARIFSSSQGGVQSHIFQLHINDGAAITFDDTSIVFELPSKAYRTATPIAPFSGDWEEAESVFKPGTYFRIENIEEVAGDHFKFIKVRLSESPPGRHRTGEPAGRIFDLRTGEPFNREQYAAKLGPQGAALLHLFFPPAT
;
A
#
# COMPACT_ATOMS: atom_id res chain seq x y z
N MET A 1 -31.25 42.94 21.71
CA MET A 1 -31.97 41.69 21.37
C MET A 1 -31.46 41.29 20.00
N GLY A 2 -30.44 40.46 19.81
CA GLY A 2 -30.08 39.26 20.58
C GLY A 2 -30.75 38.05 19.93
N ALA A 3 -30.22 37.60 18.79
CA ALA A 3 -30.53 36.30 18.21
C ALA A 3 -29.24 35.71 17.63
N THR A 4 -28.64 34.88 18.47
CA THR A 4 -27.57 33.91 18.22
C THR A 4 -27.95 32.99 17.06
N VAL A 5 -27.15 32.95 16.00
CA VAL A 5 -27.12 31.83 15.06
C VAL A 5 -26.06 30.87 15.60
N THR A 6 -26.53 29.95 16.44
CA THR A 6 -25.76 28.82 16.95
C THR A 6 -25.54 27.79 15.84
N GLY A 7 -24.40 27.11 15.94
CA GLY A 7 -23.91 26.11 15.00
C GLY A 7 -24.98 25.16 14.48
N PHE A 8 -25.01 25.04 13.15
CA PHE A 8 -25.54 23.90 12.45
C PHE A 8 -24.60 23.63 11.26
N ASP A 9 -24.16 22.37 11.18
CA ASP A 9 -23.59 21.70 10.01
C ASP A 9 -22.11 21.81 9.63
N THR A 10 -21.18 22.02 10.58
CA THR A 10 -19.78 21.58 10.36
C THR A 10 -19.65 20.04 10.40
N ALA A 11 -20.46 19.35 11.21
CA ALA A 11 -20.48 17.88 11.25
C ALA A 11 -21.13 17.25 10.00
N ALA A 12 -22.21 17.85 9.46
CA ALA A 12 -22.87 17.32 8.25
C ALA A 12 -22.11 17.63 6.95
N LEU A 13 -21.20 18.62 6.96
CA LEU A 13 -20.27 18.87 5.86
C LEU A 13 -19.08 17.89 5.87
N ASN A 14 -18.63 17.43 7.04
CA ASN A 14 -17.57 16.42 7.15
C ASN A 14 -18.04 14.99 6.78
N GLU A 15 -19.33 14.68 6.87
CA GLU A 15 -19.87 13.38 6.44
C GLU A 15 -20.03 13.23 4.91
N ARG A 16 -19.91 14.32 4.13
CA ARG A 16 -20.08 14.33 2.67
C ARG A 16 -18.77 14.56 1.92
N SER A 17 -17.86 13.59 2.00
CA SER A 17 -16.97 13.17 0.90
C SER A 17 -15.88 12.23 1.43
N THR A 18 -16.25 11.08 2.00
CA THR A 18 -15.29 9.97 1.97
C THR A 18 -15.15 9.58 0.50
N SER A 19 -13.93 9.74 -0.04
CA SER A 19 -13.66 9.28 -1.41
C SER A 19 -13.99 7.79 -1.49
N ASP A 20 -14.42 7.33 -2.66
CA ASP A 20 -14.74 5.91 -2.86
C ASP A 20 -13.54 4.99 -2.53
N GLU A 21 -12.32 5.51 -2.67
CA GLU A 21 -11.08 4.86 -2.23
C GLU A 21 -11.06 4.67 -0.70
N SER A 22 -11.31 5.73 0.08
CA SER A 22 -11.37 5.64 1.55
C SER A 22 -12.44 4.66 2.02
N ARG A 23 -13.59 4.61 1.35
CA ARG A 23 -14.65 3.63 1.64
C ARG A 23 -14.18 2.20 1.45
N LEU A 24 -13.41 1.91 0.39
CA LEU A 24 -12.88 0.56 0.15
C LEU A 24 -11.73 0.21 1.10
N LYS A 25 -10.86 1.17 1.44
CA LYS A 25 -9.82 1.00 2.49
C LYS A 25 -10.45 0.65 3.84
N LYS A 26 -11.51 1.34 4.23
CA LYS A 26 -12.29 1.05 5.45
C LYS A 26 -12.92 -0.34 5.42
N MET A 27 -13.47 -0.74 4.27
CA MET A 27 -14.01 -2.09 4.06
C MET A 27 -12.93 -3.17 4.21
N ALA A 28 -11.74 -2.96 3.66
CA ALA A 28 -10.60 -3.89 3.81
C ALA A 28 -10.13 -4.01 5.26
N ARG A 29 -9.99 -2.88 5.98
CA ARG A 29 -9.62 -2.89 7.40
C ARG A 29 -10.63 -3.61 8.26
N ARG A 30 -11.92 -3.34 8.05
CA ARG A 30 -12.99 -4.03 8.77
C ARG A 30 -13.00 -5.53 8.47
N PHE A 31 -12.80 -5.93 7.21
CA PHE A 31 -12.65 -7.33 6.85
C PHE A 31 -11.52 -8.03 7.61
N LEU A 32 -10.38 -7.34 7.77
CA LEU A 32 -9.22 -7.86 8.48
C LEU A 32 -9.41 -7.89 10.01
N ALA A 33 -10.07 -6.88 10.58
CA ALA A 33 -10.39 -6.83 12.00
C ALA A 33 -11.39 -7.92 12.42
N ASP A 34 -12.37 -8.20 11.56
CA ASP A 34 -13.41 -9.21 11.81
C ASP A 34 -12.96 -10.63 11.36
N TYR A 35 -11.73 -10.77 10.84
CA TYR A 35 -11.22 -12.04 10.32
C TYR A 35 -11.07 -13.10 11.43
N PRO A 36 -11.59 -14.34 11.24
CA PRO A 36 -11.62 -15.36 12.28
C PRO A 36 -10.25 -16.02 12.48
N ASP A 37 -9.38 -15.34 13.23
CA ASP A 37 -8.10 -15.88 13.68
C ASP A 37 -8.28 -16.80 14.88
N ILE A 38 -7.98 -18.09 14.68
CA ILE A 38 -8.08 -19.11 15.74
C ILE A 38 -7.05 -18.88 16.85
N HIS A 39 -5.89 -18.31 16.53
CA HIS A 39 -4.85 -17.98 17.52
C HIS A 39 -5.32 -16.84 18.41
N GLY A 40 -5.74 -15.71 17.81
CA GLY A 40 -6.33 -14.59 18.55
C GLY A 40 -7.51 -15.02 19.44
N LEU A 41 -8.38 -15.91 18.96
CA LEU A 41 -9.45 -16.46 19.80
C LEU A 41 -8.91 -17.30 20.97
N ALA A 42 -7.89 -18.13 20.74
CA ALA A 42 -7.25 -18.92 21.79
C ALA A 42 -6.55 -18.04 22.83
N TYR A 43 -5.89 -16.97 22.39
CA TYR A 43 -5.30 -15.95 23.25
C TYR A 43 -6.35 -15.34 24.17
N VAL A 44 -7.50 -14.91 23.62
CA VAL A 44 -8.62 -14.37 24.41
C VAL A 44 -9.06 -15.35 25.49
N GLN A 45 -9.23 -16.63 25.15
CA GLN A 45 -9.66 -17.63 26.12
C GLN A 45 -8.59 -17.92 27.17
N ALA A 46 -7.31 -17.99 26.77
CA ALA A 46 -6.19 -18.16 27.70
C ALA A 46 -6.12 -16.99 28.68
N HIS A 47 -6.27 -15.76 28.19
CA HIS A 47 -6.31 -14.56 29.04
C HIS A 47 -7.50 -14.56 30.00
N ARG A 48 -8.69 -15.00 29.56
CA ARG A 48 -9.87 -15.17 30.44
C ARG A 48 -9.60 -16.18 31.56
N ILE A 49 -8.91 -17.27 31.26
CA ILE A 49 -8.49 -18.27 32.26
C ILE A 49 -7.53 -17.62 33.27
N LEU A 50 -6.50 -16.91 32.80
CA LEU A 50 -5.58 -16.19 33.68
C LEU A 50 -6.33 -15.19 34.58
N LYS A 51 -7.25 -14.40 34.03
CA LYS A 51 -8.07 -13.44 34.80
C LYS A 51 -8.91 -14.14 35.86
N LYS A 52 -9.58 -15.24 35.50
CA LYS A 52 -10.39 -16.06 36.43
C LYS A 52 -9.56 -16.54 37.63
N HIS A 53 -8.29 -16.85 37.40
CA HIS A 53 -7.35 -17.34 38.42
C HIS A 53 -6.43 -16.26 38.99
N SER A 54 -6.82 -14.97 38.92
CA SER A 54 -6.06 -13.83 39.48
C SER A 54 -4.65 -13.59 38.89
N ALA A 55 -4.39 -14.14 37.69
CA ALA A 55 -3.15 -14.00 36.93
C ALA A 55 -3.32 -13.17 35.65
N GLY A 56 -4.43 -12.43 35.50
CA GLY A 56 -4.78 -11.69 34.27
C GLY A 56 -3.87 -10.52 33.90
N HIS A 57 -2.78 -10.27 34.64
CA HIS A 57 -1.74 -9.31 34.27
C HIS A 57 -0.60 -9.96 33.46
N LEU A 58 -0.61 -11.29 33.34
CA LEU A 58 0.42 -12.06 32.63
C LEU A 58 0.03 -12.24 31.16
N ASN A 59 1.03 -12.22 30.27
CA ASN A 59 0.84 -12.47 28.85
C ASN A 59 0.70 -13.98 28.59
N PRO A 60 -0.46 -14.48 28.08
CA PRO A 60 -0.69 -15.89 27.79
C PRO A 60 0.37 -16.59 26.93
N ASP A 61 1.00 -15.88 25.98
CA ASP A 61 2.04 -16.43 25.10
C ASP A 61 3.39 -16.61 25.80
N LYS A 62 3.55 -16.02 26.99
CA LYS A 62 4.75 -16.15 27.84
C LYS A 62 4.51 -17.05 29.06
N ILE A 63 3.37 -17.72 29.13
CA ILE A 63 3.04 -18.68 30.19
C ILE A 63 3.07 -20.08 29.60
N TYR A 64 3.89 -20.95 30.19
CA TYR A 64 4.14 -22.28 29.69
C TYR A 64 3.52 -23.33 30.60
N TRP A 65 2.79 -24.27 30.01
CA TRP A 65 2.51 -25.57 30.60
C TRP A 65 3.68 -26.51 30.31
N HIS A 66 4.32 -26.98 31.38
CA HIS A 66 5.41 -27.95 31.31
C HIS A 66 5.01 -29.27 31.93
N ARG A 67 5.31 -30.38 31.25
CA ARG A 67 5.22 -31.75 31.80
C ARG A 67 6.60 -32.31 32.07
N PHE A 68 6.72 -33.06 33.16
CA PHE A 68 7.95 -33.72 33.58
C PHE A 68 7.72 -35.22 33.79
N SER A 69 8.68 -36.04 33.37
CA SER A 69 8.70 -37.49 33.63
C SER A 69 9.57 -37.87 34.82
N ASP A 70 10.47 -37.00 35.23
CA ASP A 70 11.48 -37.19 36.27
C ASP A 70 11.79 -35.86 36.98
N GLY A 71 12.72 -35.89 37.93
CA GLY A 71 13.20 -34.67 38.59
C GLY A 71 12.21 -33.94 39.52
N THR A 72 11.02 -34.50 39.71
CA THR A 72 9.94 -33.93 40.53
C THR A 72 10.20 -34.16 42.02
N ARG A 73 10.02 -33.12 42.84
CA ARG A 73 10.22 -33.14 44.30
C ARG A 73 9.11 -32.37 44.99
N SER A 74 8.68 -32.84 46.17
CA SER A 74 7.71 -32.09 46.97
C SER A 74 8.36 -30.82 47.52
N SER A 75 7.68 -29.68 47.37
CA SER A 75 8.08 -28.40 47.91
C SER A 75 6.88 -27.70 48.56
N PRO A 76 6.95 -27.31 49.85
CA PRO A 76 5.87 -26.57 50.49
C PRO A 76 5.87 -25.08 50.10
N ARG A 77 6.84 -24.62 49.30
CA ARG A 77 6.97 -23.22 48.86
C ARG A 77 6.29 -22.94 47.51
N THR A 78 6.08 -23.99 46.72
CA THR A 78 5.46 -23.92 45.39
C THR A 78 3.95 -24.04 45.47
N PHE A 79 3.23 -23.37 44.56
CA PHE A 79 1.79 -23.33 44.46
C PHE A 79 1.16 -24.71 44.22
N THR A 80 1.76 -25.54 43.37
CA THR A 80 1.30 -26.92 43.09
C THR A 80 1.69 -27.91 44.20
N GLY A 81 2.60 -27.52 45.09
CA GLY A 81 3.24 -28.42 46.07
C GLY A 81 4.44 -29.22 45.53
N TRP A 82 4.86 -28.98 44.28
CA TRP A 82 5.94 -29.68 43.58
C TRP A 82 6.91 -28.71 42.89
N GLU A 83 8.22 -29.00 42.99
CA GLU A 83 9.27 -28.43 42.13
C GLU A 83 9.78 -29.47 41.14
N HIS A 84 10.25 -29.03 39.97
CA HIS A 84 10.78 -29.92 38.93
C HIS A 84 12.18 -29.50 38.48
N LEU A 85 13.06 -30.49 38.33
CA LEU A 85 14.45 -30.31 37.90
C LEU A 85 14.70 -31.06 36.60
N GLY A 86 15.30 -30.39 35.63
CA GLY A 86 15.59 -30.98 34.32
C GLY A 86 14.79 -30.33 33.21
N GLN A 87 14.79 -30.97 32.04
CA GLN A 87 14.07 -30.48 30.87
C GLN A 87 12.66 -31.06 30.86
N PRO A 88 11.62 -30.26 30.55
CA PRO A 88 10.28 -30.79 30.37
C PRO A 88 10.24 -31.75 29.18
N VAL A 89 9.42 -32.81 29.30
CA VAL A 89 9.15 -33.77 28.21
C VAL A 89 8.09 -33.25 27.24
N GLU A 90 7.28 -32.29 27.69
CA GLU A 90 6.28 -31.59 26.91
C GLU A 90 6.23 -30.14 27.42
N SER A 91 6.20 -29.18 26.50
CA SER A 91 6.13 -27.76 26.78
C SER A 91 5.23 -27.11 25.74
N MET A 92 4.27 -26.31 26.20
CA MET A 92 3.35 -25.54 25.35
C MET A 92 3.05 -24.21 26.02
N THR A 93 2.85 -23.13 25.26
CA THR A 93 2.27 -21.92 25.85
C THR A 93 0.82 -22.18 26.30
N LEU A 94 0.26 -21.31 27.13
CA LEU A 94 -1.14 -21.43 27.55
C LEU A 94 -2.09 -21.29 26.35
N VAL A 95 -1.73 -20.46 25.37
CA VAL A 95 -2.49 -20.30 24.11
C VAL A 95 -2.47 -21.59 23.29
N GLU A 96 -1.29 -22.19 23.11
CA GLU A 96 -1.15 -23.48 22.44
C GLU A 96 -1.93 -24.58 23.19
N LEU A 97 -1.92 -24.56 24.52
CA LEU A 97 -2.65 -25.50 25.35
C LEU A 97 -4.18 -25.33 25.22
N VAL A 98 -4.70 -24.11 25.07
CA VAL A 98 -6.13 -23.87 24.79
C VAL A 98 -6.54 -24.52 23.46
N MET A 99 -5.72 -24.40 22.43
CA MET A 99 -5.98 -24.97 21.11
C MET A 99 -5.83 -26.49 21.10
N HIS A 100 -4.77 -27.01 21.71
CA HIS A 100 -4.45 -28.44 21.72
C HIS A 100 -5.32 -29.23 22.70
N ARG A 101 -5.69 -28.61 23.82
CA ARG A 101 -6.25 -29.23 25.03
C ARG A 101 -5.24 -30.17 25.72
N PHE A 102 -5.55 -30.55 26.96
CA PHE A 102 -4.87 -31.64 27.64
C PHE A 102 -5.10 -32.97 26.89
N SER A 103 -4.15 -33.92 27.00
CA SER A 103 -4.28 -35.21 26.33
C SER A 103 -5.49 -36.00 26.86
N ALA A 104 -5.97 -36.99 26.11
CA ALA A 104 -7.09 -37.83 26.56
C ALA A 104 -6.80 -38.50 27.93
N GLN A 105 -5.53 -38.87 28.19
CA GLN A 105 -5.13 -39.46 29.46
C GLN A 105 -5.21 -38.45 30.62
N ASP A 106 -4.87 -37.20 30.37
CA ASP A 106 -4.90 -36.13 31.38
C ASP A 106 -6.33 -35.70 31.73
N GLN A 107 -7.23 -35.77 30.75
CA GLN A 107 -8.64 -35.42 30.95
C GLN A 107 -9.33 -36.35 31.95
N ASP A 108 -8.86 -37.60 32.04
CA ASP A 108 -9.33 -38.62 32.98
C ASP A 108 -8.47 -38.71 34.27
N ALA A 109 -7.52 -37.79 34.47
CA ALA A 109 -6.61 -37.83 35.60
C ALA A 109 -7.31 -37.48 36.93
N GLU A 110 -6.98 -38.24 37.98
CA GLU A 110 -7.44 -37.95 39.36
C GLU A 110 -6.89 -36.60 39.85
N PRO A 111 -7.64 -35.84 40.69
CA PRO A 111 -7.17 -34.58 41.25
C PRO A 111 -5.79 -34.70 41.92
N GLY A 112 -4.86 -33.80 41.59
CA GLY A 112 -3.48 -33.80 42.09
C GLY A 112 -2.47 -34.55 41.21
N ALA A 113 -2.92 -35.37 40.25
CA ALA A 113 -2.02 -36.11 39.36
C ALA A 113 -1.34 -35.21 38.31
N LEU A 114 -2.06 -34.19 37.83
CA LEU A 114 -1.50 -33.22 36.89
C LEU A 114 -0.51 -32.28 37.59
N GLU A 115 -0.83 -31.82 38.79
CA GLU A 115 0.03 -31.00 39.66
C GLU A 115 1.34 -31.72 40.00
N LEU A 116 1.29 -33.04 40.16
CA LEU A 116 2.48 -33.87 40.41
C LEU A 116 3.39 -33.95 39.17
N THR A 117 2.83 -33.93 37.96
CA THR A 117 3.58 -34.21 36.73
C THR A 117 3.77 -33.00 35.83
N GLY A 118 3.28 -31.83 36.25
CA GLY A 118 3.44 -30.58 35.53
C GLY A 118 2.92 -29.36 36.29
N GLY A 119 3.19 -28.19 35.71
CA GLY A 119 2.80 -26.90 36.27
C GLY A 119 2.87 -25.78 35.22
N PHE A 120 2.41 -24.59 35.61
CA PHE A 120 2.50 -23.38 34.79
C PHE A 120 3.67 -22.50 35.24
N TYR A 121 4.45 -22.01 34.28
CA TYR A 121 5.68 -21.25 34.54
C TYR A 121 5.85 -20.07 33.58
N THR A 122 6.60 -19.06 33.99
CA THR A 122 7.00 -17.94 33.13
C THR A 122 8.23 -18.25 32.26
N ASP A 123 9.02 -19.25 32.66
CA ASP A 123 10.26 -19.63 31.96
C ASP A 123 10.01 -20.74 30.94
N GLY A 124 10.66 -20.64 29.78
CA GLY A 124 10.56 -21.59 28.68
C GLY A 124 11.27 -22.94 28.93
N PRO A 125 11.17 -23.90 27.99
CA PRO A 125 11.67 -25.27 28.14
C PRO A 125 13.21 -25.39 28.23
N GLU A 126 13.95 -24.36 27.85
CA GLU A 126 15.39 -24.26 28.04
C GLU A 126 15.81 -24.12 29.51
N HIS A 127 14.89 -23.64 30.35
CA HIS A 127 15.13 -23.55 31.79
C HIS A 127 15.21 -24.94 32.42
N ARG A 128 15.85 -25.03 33.60
CA ARG A 128 16.21 -26.31 34.23
C ARG A 128 15.67 -26.51 35.63
N VAL A 129 15.15 -25.46 36.26
CA VAL A 129 14.66 -25.47 37.63
C VAL A 129 13.32 -24.76 37.69
N PHE A 130 12.24 -25.51 37.85
CA PHE A 130 10.88 -25.00 37.84
C PHE A 130 10.31 -25.06 39.26
N ASN A 131 10.17 -23.91 39.91
CA ASN A 131 9.82 -23.80 41.33
C ASN A 131 9.17 -22.43 41.65
N GLU A 132 9.14 -22.04 42.92
CA GLU A 132 8.45 -20.83 43.40
C GLU A 132 8.95 -19.51 42.79
N HIS A 133 10.09 -19.51 42.11
CA HIS A 133 10.69 -18.30 41.53
C HIS A 133 10.17 -17.98 40.12
N ASN A 134 9.62 -18.98 39.43
CA ASN A 134 9.11 -18.86 38.07
C ASN A 134 7.74 -19.53 37.87
N GLU A 135 7.11 -20.02 38.94
CA GLU A 135 5.77 -20.59 38.88
C GLU A 135 4.71 -19.50 38.68
N VAL A 136 3.64 -19.91 38.02
CA VAL A 136 2.42 -19.14 37.88
C VAL A 136 1.40 -19.76 38.82
N ALA A 137 0.68 -18.92 39.58
CA ALA A 137 -0.33 -19.35 40.55
C ALA A 137 -1.62 -19.89 39.88
N LEU A 138 -1.47 -20.92 39.04
CA LEU A 138 -2.53 -21.63 38.32
C LEU A 138 -2.40 -23.13 38.59
N LEU A 139 -3.49 -23.78 38.99
CA LEU A 139 -3.53 -25.24 39.13
C LEU A 139 -3.91 -25.90 37.79
N PRO A 140 -3.14 -26.90 37.32
CA PRO A 140 -3.47 -27.66 36.11
C PRO A 140 -4.88 -28.24 36.09
N HIS A 141 -5.36 -28.78 37.22
CA HIS A 141 -6.71 -29.32 37.31
C HIS A 141 -7.82 -28.25 37.20
N ASP A 142 -7.56 -27.04 37.70
CA ASP A 142 -8.51 -25.93 37.57
C ASP A 142 -8.59 -25.44 36.11
N VAL A 143 -7.45 -25.37 35.41
CA VAL A 143 -7.42 -25.05 33.97
C VAL A 143 -8.10 -26.14 33.14
N LEU A 144 -7.90 -27.42 33.49
CA LEU A 144 -8.63 -28.53 32.87
C LEU A 144 -10.15 -28.36 33.06
N SER A 145 -10.59 -27.97 34.25
CA SER A 145 -12.01 -27.71 34.53
C SER A 145 -12.56 -26.54 33.70
N ASP A 146 -11.76 -25.49 33.48
CA ASP A 146 -12.13 -24.38 32.60
C ASP A 146 -12.24 -24.81 31.13
N PHE A 147 -11.37 -25.70 30.68
CA PHE A 147 -11.44 -26.25 29.34
C PHE A 147 -12.71 -27.08 29.11
N TRP A 148 -13.16 -27.83 30.12
CA TRP A 148 -14.44 -28.55 30.06
C TRP A 148 -15.65 -27.63 29.96
N ALA A 149 -15.60 -26.45 30.60
CA ALA A 149 -16.65 -25.46 30.50
C ALA A 149 -16.64 -24.69 29.16
N LEU A 150 -15.52 -24.71 28.43
CA LEU A 150 -15.31 -23.96 27.20
C LEU A 150 -15.57 -24.82 25.95
N ASP A 151 -16.63 -24.50 25.20
CA ASP A 151 -16.81 -25.02 23.85
C ASP A 151 -16.08 -24.13 22.82
N PHE A 152 -14.75 -24.29 22.77
CA PHE A 152 -13.87 -23.53 21.86
C PHE A 152 -14.20 -23.81 20.39
N SER A 153 -14.53 -25.06 20.07
CA SER A 153 -14.86 -25.48 18.70
C SER A 153 -16.14 -24.82 18.20
N ASP A 154 -17.21 -24.83 19.00
CA ASP A 154 -18.45 -24.15 18.66
C ASP A 154 -18.25 -22.63 18.57
N THR A 155 -17.51 -22.04 19.51
CA THR A 155 -17.21 -20.60 19.52
C THR A 155 -16.50 -20.17 18.23
N TYR A 156 -15.44 -20.88 17.83
CA TYR A 156 -14.73 -20.60 16.57
C TYR A 156 -15.63 -20.80 15.34
N THR A 157 -16.40 -21.89 15.30
CA THR A 157 -17.27 -22.22 14.16
C THR A 157 -18.41 -21.21 14.00
N ARG A 158 -18.96 -20.69 15.10
CA ARG A 158 -19.92 -19.58 15.09
C ARG A 158 -19.29 -18.29 14.59
N GLY A 159 -18.09 -17.94 15.07
CA GLY A 159 -17.33 -16.77 14.59
C GLY A 159 -17.06 -16.84 13.09
N LEU A 160 -16.58 -17.99 12.61
CA LEU A 160 -16.37 -18.27 11.19
C LEU A 160 -17.66 -18.10 10.37
N SER A 161 -18.78 -18.62 10.86
CA SER A 161 -20.08 -18.50 10.18
C SER A 161 -20.57 -17.06 10.13
N HIS A 162 -20.40 -16.31 11.23
CA HIS A 162 -20.74 -14.90 11.31
C HIS A 162 -19.90 -14.04 10.35
N PHE A 163 -18.59 -14.27 10.31
CA PHE A 163 -17.68 -13.61 9.39
C PHE A 163 -18.14 -13.77 7.94
N TRP A 164 -18.40 -14.99 7.46
CA TRP A 164 -18.84 -15.20 6.08
C TRP A 164 -20.22 -14.63 5.78
N ALA A 165 -21.11 -14.55 6.78
CA ALA A 165 -22.40 -13.91 6.66
C ALA A 165 -22.27 -12.38 6.50
N MET A 166 -21.32 -11.74 7.19
CA MET A 166 -21.11 -10.30 7.14
C MET A 166 -20.20 -9.86 5.98
N HIS A 167 -19.19 -10.66 5.62
CA HIS A 167 -18.11 -10.26 4.71
C HIS A 167 -18.13 -10.95 3.35
N SER A 168 -19.14 -11.76 3.00
CA SER A 168 -19.23 -12.42 1.69
C SER A 168 -19.05 -11.47 0.49
N GLU A 169 -19.77 -10.34 0.50
CA GLU A 169 -19.71 -9.37 -0.61
C GLU A 169 -18.43 -8.52 -0.53
N ASN A 170 -17.94 -8.25 0.69
CA ASN A 170 -16.67 -7.55 0.90
C ASN A 170 -15.52 -8.37 0.30
N PHE A 171 -15.49 -9.69 0.54
CA PHE A 171 -14.52 -10.62 -0.05
C PHE A 171 -14.52 -10.51 -1.57
N ARG A 172 -15.68 -10.60 -2.22
CA ARG A 172 -15.77 -10.52 -3.69
C ARG A 172 -15.21 -9.22 -4.23
N THR A 173 -15.58 -8.12 -3.59
CA THR A 173 -15.16 -6.78 -3.98
C THR A 173 -13.63 -6.65 -3.86
N LEU A 174 -13.03 -7.14 -2.77
CA LEU A 174 -11.57 -7.12 -2.57
C LEU A 174 -10.84 -8.10 -3.48
N ALA A 175 -11.38 -9.30 -3.73
CA ALA A 175 -10.80 -10.27 -4.65
C ALA A 175 -10.79 -9.74 -6.10
N LYS A 176 -11.85 -9.04 -6.52
CA LYS A 176 -11.90 -8.35 -7.81
C LYS A 176 -10.90 -7.21 -7.88
N ALA A 177 -10.79 -6.42 -6.81
CA ALA A 177 -9.76 -5.40 -6.70
C ALA A 177 -8.35 -6.03 -6.84
N HIS A 178 -8.07 -7.11 -6.12
CA HIS A 178 -6.80 -7.82 -6.20
C HIS A 178 -6.47 -8.31 -7.61
N TYR A 179 -7.41 -8.96 -8.28
CA TYR A 179 -7.24 -9.42 -9.67
C TYR A 179 -6.86 -8.27 -10.61
N LEU A 180 -7.60 -7.15 -10.54
CA LEU A 180 -7.35 -5.98 -11.39
C LEU A 180 -6.02 -5.28 -11.04
N ALA A 181 -5.67 -5.20 -9.76
CA ALA A 181 -4.38 -4.67 -9.29
C ALA A 181 -3.20 -5.50 -9.81
N ALA A 182 -3.32 -6.83 -9.72
CA ALA A 182 -2.33 -7.77 -10.21
C ALA A 182 -2.13 -7.62 -11.73
N ALA A 183 -3.22 -7.46 -12.49
CA ALA A 183 -3.16 -7.24 -13.93
C ALA A 183 -2.46 -5.91 -14.27
N ALA A 184 -2.77 -4.84 -13.54
CA ALA A 184 -2.12 -3.53 -13.68
C ALA A 184 -0.61 -3.62 -13.48
N ASN A 185 -0.20 -4.30 -12.40
CA ASN A 185 1.20 -4.47 -12.04
C ASN A 185 1.94 -5.32 -13.07
N ALA A 186 1.33 -6.40 -13.57
CA ALA A 186 1.90 -7.22 -14.62
C ALA A 186 2.12 -6.43 -15.92
N LYS A 187 1.16 -5.58 -16.30
CA LYS A 187 1.31 -4.66 -17.44
C LYS A 187 2.44 -3.66 -17.22
N ARG A 188 2.49 -3.02 -16.04
CA ARG A 188 3.52 -2.03 -15.68
C ARG A 188 4.94 -2.61 -15.71
N ALA A 189 5.08 -3.87 -15.33
CA ALA A 189 6.36 -4.58 -15.34
C ALA A 189 6.77 -5.08 -16.74
N PHE A 190 6.01 -4.76 -17.80
CA PHE A 190 6.16 -5.32 -19.15
C PHE A 190 6.17 -6.86 -19.18
N ALA A 191 5.62 -7.50 -18.14
CA ALA A 191 5.54 -8.95 -18.01
C ALA A 191 4.33 -9.53 -18.76
N LEU A 192 3.46 -8.66 -19.29
CA LEU A 192 2.21 -9.03 -19.93
C LEU A 192 1.98 -8.19 -21.21
N PRO A 193 1.99 -8.81 -22.41
CA PRO A 193 1.59 -8.15 -23.66
C PRO A 193 0.19 -7.54 -23.61
N ASP A 194 -0.03 -6.46 -24.37
CA ASP A 194 -1.31 -5.72 -24.39
C ASP A 194 -2.51 -6.59 -24.75
N GLU A 195 -2.35 -7.52 -25.68
CA GLU A 195 -3.44 -8.42 -26.09
C GLU A 195 -3.91 -9.31 -24.93
N HIS A 196 -2.97 -9.85 -24.14
CA HIS A 196 -3.28 -10.70 -23.00
C HIS A 196 -3.84 -9.89 -21.83
N TYR A 197 -3.37 -8.66 -21.65
CA TYR A 197 -3.95 -7.73 -20.69
C TYR A 197 -5.43 -7.46 -20.99
N GLN A 198 -5.78 -7.20 -22.25
CA GLN A 198 -7.19 -7.02 -22.63
C GLN A 198 -8.02 -8.28 -22.36
N THR A 199 -7.51 -9.48 -22.67
CA THR A 199 -8.20 -10.74 -22.34
C THR A 199 -8.46 -10.89 -20.84
N ILE A 200 -7.46 -10.57 -19.99
CA ILE A 200 -7.58 -10.61 -18.53
C ILE A 200 -8.64 -9.63 -18.02
N ILE A 201 -8.63 -8.39 -18.53
CA ILE A 201 -9.64 -7.39 -18.14
C ILE A 201 -11.04 -7.81 -18.60
N HIS A 202 -11.19 -8.23 -19.86
CA HIS A 202 -12.47 -8.65 -20.43
C HIS A 202 -13.06 -9.88 -19.75
N ALA A 203 -12.23 -10.71 -19.10
CA ALA A 203 -12.70 -11.85 -18.33
C ALA A 203 -13.54 -11.44 -17.12
N VAL A 204 -13.32 -10.25 -16.55
CA VAL A 204 -13.93 -9.82 -15.27
C VAL A 204 -14.60 -8.45 -15.30
N ALA A 205 -14.49 -7.72 -16.40
CA ALA A 205 -15.09 -6.41 -16.61
C ALA A 205 -15.35 -6.16 -18.11
N ALA A 206 -16.42 -5.42 -18.44
CA ALA A 206 -16.67 -5.03 -19.84
C ALA A 206 -15.57 -4.09 -20.37
N SER A 207 -15.13 -3.16 -19.52
CA SER A 207 -13.97 -2.28 -19.71
C SER A 207 -13.51 -1.76 -18.35
N ILE A 208 -12.28 -1.24 -18.26
CA ILE A 208 -11.86 -0.43 -17.13
C ILE A 208 -12.45 0.98 -17.32
N PRO A 209 -13.24 1.50 -16.37
CA PRO A 209 -13.77 2.87 -16.46
C PRO A 209 -12.65 3.90 -16.29
N ASP A 210 -12.85 5.13 -16.78
CA ASP A 210 -11.90 6.25 -16.59
C ASP A 210 -11.74 6.64 -15.11
N VAL A 211 -12.74 6.34 -14.28
CA VAL A 211 -12.69 6.49 -12.83
C VAL A 211 -13.21 5.19 -12.20
N MET A 212 -12.39 4.56 -11.36
CA MET A 212 -12.79 3.37 -10.64
C MET A 212 -13.83 3.73 -9.57
N THR A 213 -14.89 2.93 -9.47
CA THR A 213 -15.94 3.11 -8.46
C THR A 213 -16.22 1.80 -7.73
N PRO A 214 -16.76 1.83 -6.49
CA PRO A 214 -17.13 0.63 -5.76
C PRO A 214 -18.18 -0.19 -6.51
N ALA A 215 -19.06 0.47 -7.27
CA ALA A 215 -20.06 -0.19 -8.10
C ALA A 215 -19.44 -1.11 -9.15
N VAL A 216 -18.30 -0.73 -9.75
CA VAL A 216 -17.59 -1.56 -10.75
C VAL A 216 -16.96 -2.78 -10.09
N LEU A 217 -16.43 -2.64 -8.87
CA LEU A 217 -15.85 -3.73 -8.10
C LEU A 217 -16.91 -4.68 -7.52
N GLN A 218 -18.12 -4.17 -7.24
CA GLN A 218 -19.26 -4.96 -6.76
C GLN A 218 -20.06 -5.60 -7.90
N ALA A 219 -19.93 -5.09 -9.13
CA ALA A 219 -20.63 -5.61 -10.28
C ALA A 219 -20.25 -7.07 -10.55
N ARG A 220 -21.27 -7.92 -10.62
CA ARG A 220 -21.14 -9.31 -11.04
C ARG A 220 -21.04 -9.34 -12.56
N VAL A 221 -20.05 -10.04 -13.09
CA VAL A 221 -19.82 -10.14 -14.54
C VAL A 221 -19.91 -11.59 -14.95
N ALA A 222 -20.85 -11.88 -15.85
CA ALA A 222 -20.90 -13.18 -16.50
C ALA A 222 -19.76 -13.28 -17.53
N PRO A 223 -19.21 -14.49 -17.77
CA PRO A 223 -18.18 -14.70 -18.79
C PRO A 223 -18.62 -14.12 -20.14
N GLN A 224 -17.74 -13.31 -20.76
CA GLN A 224 -18.03 -12.66 -22.04
C GLN A 224 -17.82 -13.62 -23.21
N PRO A 225 -18.55 -13.47 -24.34
CA PRO A 225 -18.36 -14.32 -25.52
C PRO A 225 -16.91 -14.30 -26.01
N GLY A 226 -16.31 -15.49 -26.17
CA GLY A 226 -14.92 -15.63 -26.66
C GLY A 226 -13.85 -15.75 -25.57
N VAL A 227 -14.23 -15.65 -24.30
CA VAL A 227 -13.37 -15.95 -23.14
C VAL A 227 -14.14 -16.88 -22.20
N THR A 228 -13.54 -17.99 -21.79
CA THR A 228 -14.11 -18.91 -20.81
C THR A 228 -13.26 -18.93 -19.54
N LEU A 229 -13.91 -18.91 -18.39
CA LEU A 229 -13.28 -19.06 -17.09
C LEU A 229 -13.50 -20.49 -16.61
N ARG A 230 -12.44 -21.13 -16.14
CA ARG A 230 -12.41 -22.56 -15.86
C ARG A 230 -11.59 -22.86 -14.62
N SER A 231 -11.85 -24.01 -14.01
CA SER A 231 -10.99 -24.56 -12.97
C SER A 231 -9.64 -24.98 -13.56
N PHE A 232 -8.63 -25.09 -12.69
CA PHE A 232 -7.38 -25.78 -12.99
C PHE A 232 -7.33 -27.05 -12.15
N ASP A 233 -7.05 -28.20 -12.79
CA ASP A 233 -7.06 -29.49 -12.10
C ASP A 233 -5.92 -30.42 -12.55
N ILE A 234 -5.47 -31.27 -11.62
CA ILE A 234 -4.51 -32.34 -11.84
C ILE A 234 -5.16 -33.66 -11.41
N GLY A 235 -5.40 -34.55 -12.38
CA GLY A 235 -6.11 -35.80 -12.15
C GLY A 235 -7.55 -35.55 -11.70
N GLU A 236 -7.84 -35.82 -10.44
CA GLU A 236 -9.16 -35.60 -9.83
C GLU A 236 -9.16 -34.42 -8.84
N TYR A 237 -8.04 -33.71 -8.71
CA TYR A 237 -7.85 -32.64 -7.74
C TYR A 237 -7.99 -31.28 -8.41
N VAL A 238 -9.00 -30.53 -7.98
CA VAL A 238 -9.24 -29.15 -8.43
C VAL A 238 -8.48 -28.18 -7.53
N ALA A 239 -7.74 -27.25 -8.12
CA ALA A 239 -7.07 -26.20 -7.38
C ALA A 239 -8.08 -25.25 -6.72
N HIS A 240 -7.83 -24.85 -5.47
CA HIS A 240 -8.75 -24.00 -4.70
C HIS A 240 -8.50 -22.50 -4.86
N ASP A 241 -7.42 -22.12 -5.55
CA ASP A 241 -7.00 -20.72 -5.70
C ASP A 241 -6.55 -20.34 -7.12
N ILE A 242 -6.48 -21.30 -8.05
CA ILE A 242 -6.07 -21.06 -9.45
C ILE A 242 -7.29 -20.98 -10.35
N VAL A 243 -7.37 -19.89 -11.12
CA VAL A 243 -8.38 -19.72 -12.19
C VAL A 243 -7.70 -19.81 -13.54
N ARG A 244 -8.30 -20.59 -14.45
CA ARG A 244 -7.84 -20.71 -15.83
C ARG A 244 -8.75 -19.89 -16.75
N ILE A 245 -8.14 -19.01 -17.54
CA ILE A 245 -8.81 -18.18 -18.55
C ILE A 245 -8.42 -18.76 -19.92
N VAL A 246 -9.40 -19.12 -20.73
CA VAL A 246 -9.16 -19.68 -22.07
C VAL A 246 -9.81 -18.78 -23.12
N ASP A 247 -8.99 -18.30 -24.06
CA ASP A 247 -9.48 -17.46 -25.16
C ASP A 247 -10.04 -18.29 -26.33
N SER A 248 -10.72 -17.60 -27.25
CA SER A 248 -11.30 -18.21 -28.46
C SER A 248 -10.31 -18.90 -29.41
N LYS A 249 -9.00 -18.63 -29.29
CA LYS A 249 -7.94 -19.25 -30.10
C LYS A 249 -7.33 -20.47 -29.39
N GLY A 250 -7.73 -20.76 -28.15
CA GLY A 250 -7.20 -21.85 -27.34
C GLY A 250 -5.98 -21.47 -26.49
N GLY A 251 -5.59 -20.19 -26.48
CA GLY A 251 -4.57 -19.66 -25.57
C GLY A 251 -5.08 -19.69 -24.13
N GLN A 252 -4.18 -19.95 -23.19
CA GLN A 252 -4.53 -20.15 -21.78
C GLN A 252 -3.76 -19.20 -20.89
N ILE A 253 -4.44 -18.65 -19.90
CA ILE A 253 -3.84 -17.81 -18.85
C ILE A 253 -4.24 -18.41 -17.51
N LEU A 254 -3.25 -18.75 -16.68
CA LEU A 254 -3.49 -19.07 -15.27
C LEU A 254 -3.37 -17.80 -14.44
N TYR A 255 -4.40 -17.52 -13.66
CA TYR A 255 -4.35 -16.58 -12.54
C TYR A 255 -3.99 -17.36 -11.27
N VAL A 256 -2.82 -17.08 -10.71
CA VAL A 256 -2.28 -17.67 -9.48
C VAL A 256 -2.03 -16.55 -8.47
N PRO A 257 -3.04 -16.20 -7.64
CA PRO A 257 -3.02 -15.00 -6.79
C PRO A 257 -1.82 -14.94 -5.82
N ALA A 258 -1.33 -16.09 -5.38
CA ALA A 258 -0.26 -16.20 -4.38
C ALA A 258 1.16 -15.95 -4.95
N GLN A 259 1.31 -15.87 -6.28
CA GLN A 259 2.63 -15.78 -6.92
C GLN A 259 3.02 -14.35 -7.28
N LYS A 260 4.33 -14.08 -7.25
CA LYS A 260 4.93 -12.80 -7.67
C LYS A 260 4.48 -12.35 -9.06
N HIS A 261 4.39 -13.30 -9.98
CA HIS A 261 3.77 -13.10 -11.28
C HIS A 261 2.43 -13.80 -11.26
N ALA A 262 1.37 -13.08 -10.87
CA ALA A 262 0.05 -13.69 -10.69
C ALA A 262 -0.59 -14.21 -11.99
N PHE A 263 -0.06 -13.86 -13.16
CA PHE A 263 -0.58 -14.30 -14.46
C PHE A 263 0.50 -15.03 -15.24
N HIS A 264 0.18 -16.23 -15.73
CA HIS A 264 1.05 -17.03 -16.58
C HIS A 264 0.33 -17.37 -17.88
N PHE A 265 0.91 -16.97 -19.02
CA PHE A 265 0.36 -17.24 -20.34
C PHE A 265 0.98 -18.49 -20.98
N PHE A 266 0.14 -19.28 -21.64
CA PHE A 266 0.51 -20.50 -22.36
C PHE A 266 -0.15 -20.48 -23.73
N ALA A 267 0.66 -20.70 -24.77
CA ALA A 267 0.18 -20.75 -26.14
C ALA A 267 -0.68 -21.99 -26.43
N ASP A 268 -0.40 -23.12 -25.76
CA ASP A 268 -1.09 -24.40 -25.94
C ASP A 268 -0.99 -25.31 -24.69
N ASP A 269 -1.63 -26.48 -24.76
CA ASP A 269 -1.61 -27.51 -23.70
C ASP A 269 -0.18 -28.01 -23.37
N ALA A 270 0.73 -28.03 -24.36
CA ALA A 270 2.09 -28.52 -24.16
C ALA A 270 2.95 -27.52 -23.37
N ALA A 271 2.78 -26.22 -23.62
CA ALA A 271 3.42 -25.15 -22.84
C ALA A 271 2.94 -25.17 -21.38
N LEU A 272 1.63 -25.36 -21.15
CA LEU A 272 1.08 -25.50 -19.80
C LEU A 272 1.66 -26.74 -19.09
N GLN A 273 1.77 -27.87 -19.78
CA GLN A 273 2.36 -29.08 -19.21
C GLN A 273 3.82 -28.89 -18.81
N ALA A 274 4.63 -28.25 -19.65
CA ALA A 274 6.03 -27.95 -19.33
C ALA A 274 6.15 -27.06 -18.07
N TRP A 275 5.22 -26.11 -17.90
CA TRP A 275 5.17 -25.29 -16.70
C TRP A 275 4.83 -26.09 -15.45
N VAL A 276 3.83 -26.98 -15.49
CA VAL A 276 3.48 -27.86 -14.35
C VAL A 276 4.67 -28.73 -13.93
N LEU A 277 5.40 -29.29 -14.90
CA LEU A 277 6.62 -30.06 -14.62
C LEU A 277 7.71 -29.20 -13.96
N THR A 278 7.82 -27.92 -14.36
CA THR A 278 8.75 -26.96 -13.75
C THR A 278 8.37 -26.67 -12.30
N GLN A 279 7.08 -26.54 -11.98
CA GLN A 279 6.60 -26.39 -10.60
C GLN A 279 6.87 -27.62 -9.72
N CYS A 280 7.11 -28.78 -10.33
CA CYS A 280 7.39 -30.03 -9.63
C CYS A 280 8.88 -30.44 -9.66
N ALA A 281 9.78 -29.54 -10.05
CA ALA A 281 11.18 -29.85 -10.31
C ALA A 281 12.00 -30.14 -9.02
N THR A 282 11.63 -29.54 -7.90
CA THR A 282 12.31 -29.72 -6.59
C THR A 282 11.29 -30.12 -5.53
N ASP A 283 11.75 -30.70 -4.42
CA ASP A 283 10.84 -31.06 -3.31
C ASP A 283 10.14 -29.83 -2.72
N VAL A 284 10.85 -28.70 -2.67
CA VAL A 284 10.33 -27.40 -2.19
C VAL A 284 9.25 -26.86 -3.12
N SER A 285 9.54 -26.74 -4.41
CA SER A 285 8.58 -26.24 -5.42
C SER A 285 7.38 -27.16 -5.55
N ARG A 286 7.59 -28.49 -5.51
CA ARG A 286 6.51 -29.48 -5.55
C ARG A 286 5.60 -29.39 -4.32
N SER A 287 6.18 -29.20 -3.14
CA SER A 287 5.39 -29.03 -1.91
C SER A 287 4.54 -27.77 -1.98
N ALA A 288 5.12 -26.65 -2.44
CA ALA A 288 4.39 -25.42 -2.71
C ALA A 288 3.24 -25.67 -3.69
N PHE A 289 3.54 -26.23 -4.87
CA PHE A 289 2.54 -26.47 -5.91
C PHE A 289 1.40 -27.38 -5.44
N THR A 290 1.71 -28.39 -4.61
CA THR A 290 0.70 -29.31 -4.07
C THR A 290 -0.31 -28.59 -3.19
N LEU A 291 0.09 -27.56 -2.45
CA LEU A 291 -0.80 -26.81 -1.56
C LEU A 291 -1.89 -26.02 -2.29
N HIS A 292 -1.81 -25.84 -3.61
CA HIS A 292 -2.93 -25.32 -4.41
C HIS A 292 -4.13 -26.28 -4.47
N PHE A 293 -3.92 -27.58 -4.19
CA PHE A 293 -4.92 -28.63 -4.32
C PHE A 293 -5.42 -29.17 -2.98
N PHE A 294 -4.71 -28.88 -1.89
CA PHE A 294 -5.02 -29.35 -0.55
C PHE A 294 -5.18 -28.17 0.41
N SER A 295 -6.08 -28.30 1.39
CA SER A 295 -6.30 -27.26 2.40
C SER A 295 -5.15 -27.13 3.40
N SER A 296 -4.30 -28.15 3.52
CA SER A 296 -3.10 -28.16 4.36
C SER A 296 -2.17 -29.32 3.99
N GLN A 297 -0.94 -29.30 4.49
CA GLN A 297 -0.02 -30.43 4.37
C GLN A 297 -0.59 -31.70 5.02
N ALA A 298 -1.29 -31.58 6.15
CA ALA A 298 -1.94 -32.71 6.80
C ALA A 298 -3.06 -33.33 5.95
N ALA A 299 -3.82 -32.51 5.22
CA ALA A 299 -4.81 -33.01 4.26
C ALA A 299 -4.15 -33.78 3.12
N LYS A 300 -2.98 -33.32 2.65
CA LYS A 300 -2.15 -34.06 1.68
C LYS A 300 -1.69 -35.40 2.24
N ASP A 301 -1.22 -35.44 3.49
CA ASP A 301 -0.70 -36.67 4.08
C ASP A 301 -1.79 -37.76 4.24
N GLN A 302 -3.05 -37.34 4.38
CA GLN A 302 -4.22 -38.25 4.42
C GLN A 302 -4.62 -38.81 3.04
N ASP A 303 -4.10 -38.24 1.94
CA ASP A 303 -4.41 -38.63 0.56
C ASP A 303 -3.83 -40.01 0.17
N ASN A 304 -2.94 -40.58 0.99
CA ASN A 304 -2.24 -41.84 0.73
C ASN A 304 -1.42 -41.85 -0.59
N GLY A 305 -1.00 -40.68 -1.08
CA GLY A 305 -0.11 -40.54 -2.23
C GLY A 305 -0.77 -40.65 -3.61
N VAL A 306 -2.10 -40.53 -3.70
CA VAL A 306 -2.83 -40.58 -4.97
C VAL A 306 -2.47 -39.37 -5.84
N PHE A 307 -2.41 -38.16 -5.28
CA PHE A 307 -1.96 -36.97 -5.99
C PHE A 307 -0.51 -37.09 -6.52
N ASP A 308 0.40 -37.57 -5.67
CA ASP A 308 1.81 -37.79 -6.08
C ASP A 308 1.92 -38.82 -7.21
N SER A 309 0.96 -39.77 -7.31
CA SER A 309 0.89 -40.72 -8.42
C SER A 309 0.57 -40.04 -9.76
N TRP A 310 -0.31 -39.04 -9.78
CA TRP A 310 -0.63 -38.23 -10.97
C TRP A 310 0.57 -37.40 -11.42
N ILE A 311 1.27 -36.76 -10.48
CA ILE A 311 2.52 -36.05 -10.77
C ILE A 311 3.58 -37.01 -11.34
N GLY A 312 3.70 -38.21 -10.78
CA GLY A 312 4.59 -39.24 -11.31
C GLY A 312 4.27 -39.67 -12.74
N GLN A 313 2.98 -39.78 -13.09
CA GLN A 313 2.55 -40.08 -14.47
C GLN A 313 2.93 -38.94 -15.45
N LEU A 314 2.78 -37.68 -15.04
CA LEU A 314 3.22 -36.52 -15.82
C LEU A 314 4.73 -36.57 -16.09
N GLN A 315 5.53 -36.83 -15.06
CA GLN A 315 6.99 -36.88 -15.17
C GLN A 315 7.50 -38.03 -16.05
N ARG A 316 6.81 -39.19 -16.06
CA ARG A 316 7.18 -40.36 -16.87
C ARG A 316 6.60 -40.35 -18.29
N ASN A 317 5.80 -39.34 -18.63
CA ASN A 317 5.06 -39.27 -19.89
C ASN A 317 4.10 -40.44 -20.16
N GLU A 318 3.49 -41.00 -19.11
CA GLU A 318 2.64 -42.21 -19.17
C GLU A 318 1.13 -41.91 -19.42
N TRP A 319 0.82 -40.84 -20.15
CA TRP A 319 -0.55 -40.32 -20.34
C TRP A 319 -1.09 -40.64 -21.74
N SER A 320 -1.35 -41.92 -22.02
CA SER A 320 -1.59 -42.36 -23.41
C SER A 320 -3.03 -42.28 -23.94
N ASP A 321 -4.04 -41.92 -23.14
CA ASP A 321 -5.43 -41.67 -23.63
C ASP A 321 -6.29 -40.75 -22.73
N GLN A 322 -5.83 -40.38 -21.53
CA GLN A 322 -6.56 -39.53 -20.58
C GLN A 322 -5.77 -38.26 -20.25
N LYS A 323 -6.41 -37.09 -20.32
CA LYS A 323 -5.82 -35.83 -19.85
C LYS A 323 -5.54 -35.94 -18.35
N VAL A 324 -4.30 -35.65 -17.95
CA VAL A 324 -3.90 -35.55 -16.54
C VAL A 324 -4.04 -34.12 -16.04
N ILE A 325 -3.74 -33.13 -16.87
CA ILE A 325 -3.97 -31.71 -16.58
C ILE A 325 -5.30 -31.31 -17.22
N ASN A 326 -6.15 -30.60 -16.48
CA ASN A 326 -7.48 -30.17 -16.93
C ASN A 326 -8.32 -31.36 -17.42
N ARG A 327 -8.38 -32.41 -16.61
CA ARG A 327 -9.22 -33.60 -16.83
C ARG A 327 -10.68 -33.30 -16.53
N ILE A 328 -10.94 -32.61 -15.42
CA ILE A 328 -12.29 -32.20 -15.02
C ILE A 328 -12.75 -31.04 -15.91
N ASP A 329 -11.86 -30.06 -16.13
CA ASP A 329 -12.09 -28.92 -17.03
C ASP A 329 -13.43 -28.21 -16.76
N GLN A 330 -13.71 -27.93 -15.49
CA GLN A 330 -14.98 -27.36 -15.08
C GLN A 330 -15.07 -25.89 -15.53
N GLU A 331 -16.10 -25.58 -16.31
CA GLU A 331 -16.41 -24.20 -16.67
C GLU A 331 -17.09 -23.45 -15.51
N ILE A 332 -16.65 -22.22 -15.27
CA ILE A 332 -17.18 -21.31 -14.25
C ILE A 332 -18.22 -20.44 -14.94
N GLU A 333 -19.48 -20.87 -14.88
CA GLU A 333 -20.62 -20.17 -15.52
C GLU A 333 -21.10 -18.94 -14.73
N THR A 334 -20.72 -18.84 -13.45
CA THR A 334 -21.05 -17.72 -12.56
C THR A 334 -19.95 -16.66 -12.55
N ASP A 335 -20.17 -15.58 -11.80
CA ASP A 335 -19.10 -14.61 -11.54
C ASP A 335 -17.93 -15.30 -10.81
N VAL A 336 -16.72 -15.15 -11.36
CA VAL A 336 -15.53 -15.84 -10.86
C VAL A 336 -15.21 -15.52 -9.40
N PHE A 337 -15.53 -14.33 -8.91
CA PHE A 337 -15.27 -13.96 -7.52
C PHE A 337 -16.30 -14.59 -6.57
N GLU A 338 -17.49 -14.92 -7.07
CA GLU A 338 -18.46 -15.75 -6.33
C GLU A 338 -17.95 -17.18 -6.18
N HIS A 339 -17.39 -17.74 -7.25
CA HIS A 339 -16.76 -19.05 -7.23
C HIS A 339 -15.55 -19.09 -6.28
N LEU A 340 -14.64 -18.10 -6.38
CA LEU A 340 -13.49 -17.98 -5.47
C LEU A 340 -13.91 -17.80 -4.00
N ARG A 341 -15.00 -17.08 -3.75
CA ARG A 341 -15.57 -16.94 -2.39
C ARG A 341 -16.04 -18.28 -1.84
N GLU A 342 -16.72 -19.10 -2.65
CA GLU A 342 -17.18 -20.42 -2.26
C GLU A 342 -16.01 -21.36 -1.96
N LEU A 343 -14.96 -21.34 -2.80
CA LEU A 343 -13.74 -22.09 -2.56
C LEU A 343 -13.04 -21.63 -1.27
N ALA A 344 -12.88 -20.33 -1.06
CA ALA A 344 -12.30 -19.76 0.16
C ALA A 344 -13.08 -20.18 1.42
N GLN A 345 -14.41 -20.09 1.37
CA GLN A 345 -15.27 -20.48 2.49
C GLN A 345 -15.19 -21.98 2.77
N ALA A 346 -15.20 -22.83 1.73
CA ALA A 346 -15.09 -24.27 1.89
C ALA A 346 -13.72 -24.68 2.45
N ASN A 347 -12.65 -24.08 1.91
CA ASN A 347 -11.28 -24.30 2.38
C ASN A 347 -11.13 -23.93 3.86
N MET A 348 -11.62 -22.75 4.26
CA MET A 348 -11.57 -22.27 5.64
C MET A 348 -12.36 -23.18 6.61
N LYS A 349 -13.53 -23.68 6.19
CA LYS A 349 -14.30 -24.68 6.96
C LYS A 349 -13.55 -26.02 7.09
N ALA A 350 -12.92 -26.48 6.01
CA ALA A 350 -12.14 -27.71 6.03
C ALA A 350 -10.92 -27.59 6.97
N GLN A 351 -10.21 -26.46 6.92
CA GLN A 351 -9.12 -26.16 7.86
C GLN A 351 -9.60 -26.12 9.31
N ALA A 352 -10.70 -25.43 9.59
CA ALA A 352 -11.30 -25.36 10.92
C ALA A 352 -11.64 -26.75 11.46
N HIS A 353 -12.28 -27.60 10.64
CA HIS A 353 -12.60 -28.97 11.02
C HIS A 353 -11.34 -29.76 11.38
N LEU A 354 -10.32 -29.73 10.51
CA LEU A 354 -9.08 -30.44 10.76
C LEU A 354 -8.35 -29.94 12.03
N LEU A 355 -8.36 -28.63 12.32
CA LEU A 355 -7.74 -28.07 13.52
C LEU A 355 -8.50 -28.40 14.81
N LEU A 356 -9.83 -28.47 14.75
CA LEU A 356 -10.68 -28.60 15.94
C LEU A 356 -11.04 -30.05 16.29
N THR A 357 -11.11 -30.95 15.30
CA THR A 357 -11.66 -32.31 15.51
C THR A 357 -10.65 -33.43 15.31
N SER A 358 -9.41 -33.14 14.90
CA SER A 358 -8.37 -34.17 14.76
C SER A 358 -7.83 -34.65 16.11
N ASN A 359 -7.09 -35.76 16.14
CA ASN A 359 -6.44 -36.25 17.37
C ASN A 359 -5.26 -35.35 17.78
N ALA A 360 -4.85 -35.39 19.05
CA ALA A 360 -3.84 -34.51 19.64
C ALA A 360 -2.53 -34.39 18.82
N ASP A 361 -1.94 -35.52 18.40
CA ASP A 361 -0.72 -35.53 17.61
C ASP A 361 -0.88 -34.86 16.22
N LEU A 362 -2.05 -35.03 15.61
CA LEU A 362 -2.38 -34.41 14.32
C LEU A 362 -2.64 -32.91 14.49
N ARG A 363 -3.33 -32.49 15.57
CA ARG A 363 -3.48 -31.07 15.93
C ARG A 363 -2.14 -30.39 16.12
N LYS A 364 -1.20 -31.04 16.82
CA LYS A 364 0.14 -30.51 17.06
C LYS A 364 0.89 -30.23 15.75
N GLN A 365 0.91 -31.20 14.82
CA GLN A 365 1.56 -31.02 13.51
C GLN A 365 0.85 -29.96 12.65
N MET A 366 -0.47 -29.91 12.68
CA MET A 366 -1.27 -28.92 11.94
C MET A 366 -1.12 -27.50 12.47
N MET A 367 -1.03 -27.35 13.79
CA MET A 367 -0.86 -26.08 14.46
C MET A 367 0.53 -25.50 14.24
N ILE A 368 1.57 -26.35 14.21
CA ILE A 368 2.91 -25.93 13.77
C ILE A 368 2.82 -25.35 12.35
N GLY A 369 2.06 -25.96 11.43
CA GLY A 369 1.85 -25.42 10.08
C GLY A 369 1.11 -24.07 10.03
N TYR A 370 0.03 -23.91 10.81
CA TYR A 370 -0.76 -22.67 10.89
C TYR A 370 0.01 -21.54 11.59
N LEU A 371 0.66 -21.83 12.72
CA LEU A 371 1.53 -20.90 13.43
C LEU A 371 2.68 -20.49 12.52
N ASN A 372 3.36 -21.44 11.86
CA ASN A 372 4.50 -21.13 10.99
C ASN A 372 4.16 -20.23 9.80
N ALA A 373 2.91 -20.21 9.33
CA ALA A 373 2.45 -19.27 8.30
C ALA A 373 2.50 -17.79 8.76
N PHE A 374 2.40 -17.56 10.08
CA PHE A 374 2.49 -16.27 10.75
C PHE A 374 3.72 -16.15 11.68
N THR A 375 4.54 -17.20 11.84
CA THR A 375 5.67 -17.26 12.79
C THR A 375 7.03 -17.57 12.20
N GLN A 376 7.15 -18.27 11.05
CA GLN A 376 8.44 -18.73 10.50
C GLN A 376 8.67 -18.32 9.03
N VAL A 377 9.93 -17.99 8.72
CA VAL A 377 10.43 -17.67 7.37
C VAL A 377 10.51 -18.96 6.55
N PHE A 378 9.77 -19.05 5.45
CA PHE A 378 9.98 -20.08 4.44
C PHE A 378 10.78 -19.53 3.26
N ASP A 379 11.89 -20.20 2.92
CA ASP A 379 12.67 -20.00 1.69
C ASP A 379 11.81 -20.28 0.44
N GLY A 380 11.00 -19.31 0.02
CA GLY A 380 10.30 -19.30 -1.28
C GLY A 380 8.96 -20.04 -1.38
N VAL A 381 8.40 -20.57 -0.28
CA VAL A 381 7.08 -21.27 -0.25
C VAL A 381 6.02 -20.53 0.58
N ALA A 382 6.41 -19.43 1.24
CA ALA A 382 5.60 -18.73 2.24
C ALA A 382 4.16 -18.32 1.84
N PRO A 383 3.85 -17.89 0.59
CA PRO A 383 2.51 -17.38 0.26
C PRO A 383 1.37 -18.40 0.34
N LEU A 384 1.69 -19.71 0.29
CA LEU A 384 0.70 -20.80 0.26
C LEU A 384 0.41 -21.40 1.64
N ALA A 385 1.18 -21.02 2.67
CA ALA A 385 0.89 -21.34 4.06
C ALA A 385 -0.15 -20.38 4.66
N TRP A 386 -0.34 -19.21 4.05
CA TRP A 386 -1.32 -18.22 4.48
C TRP A 386 -2.76 -18.69 4.29
N PRO A 387 -3.71 -18.20 5.09
CA PRO A 387 -5.10 -18.51 4.86
C PRO A 387 -5.54 -18.04 3.48
N LEU A 388 -6.09 -18.97 2.69
CA LEU A 388 -6.52 -18.75 1.30
C LEU A 388 -7.36 -17.48 1.13
N THR A 389 -8.26 -17.22 2.08
CA THR A 389 -9.12 -16.03 2.10
C THR A 389 -8.32 -14.73 2.02
N LEU A 390 -7.20 -14.61 2.76
CA LEU A 390 -6.36 -13.41 2.78
C LEU A 390 -5.51 -13.29 1.52
N THR A 391 -4.99 -14.40 1.02
CA THR A 391 -4.24 -14.46 -0.25
C THR A 391 -5.08 -13.96 -1.42
N LEU A 392 -6.33 -14.41 -1.52
CA LEU A 392 -7.24 -14.05 -2.61
C LEU A 392 -7.60 -12.56 -2.63
N ILE A 393 -7.54 -11.86 -1.50
CA ILE A 393 -7.88 -10.42 -1.42
C ILE A 393 -6.67 -9.48 -1.45
N GLY A 394 -5.44 -10.01 -1.62
CA GLY A 394 -4.27 -9.19 -1.90
C GLY A 394 -3.14 -9.27 -0.88
N ALA A 395 -3.16 -10.21 0.09
CA ALA A 395 -2.04 -10.40 1.01
C ALA A 395 -0.72 -10.68 0.25
N ALA A 396 -0.78 -11.31 -0.94
CA ALA A 396 0.38 -11.75 -1.72
C ALA A 396 0.84 -10.79 -2.86
N LEU A 397 0.31 -9.56 -2.95
CA LEU A 397 0.68 -8.61 -4.01
C LEU A 397 2.04 -7.90 -3.82
N ILE A 398 3.08 -8.30 -4.55
CA ILE A 398 4.50 -7.90 -4.30
C ILE A 398 4.88 -6.47 -4.75
N ASN A 399 4.16 -5.83 -5.69
CA ASN A 399 4.75 -4.76 -6.54
C ASN A 399 4.31 -3.31 -6.23
N VAL A 400 3.76 -3.04 -5.06
CA VAL A 400 3.31 -1.70 -4.67
C VAL A 400 3.89 -1.40 -3.28
N GLY A 401 5.09 -0.82 -3.25
CA GLY A 401 5.71 -0.32 -2.03
C GLY A 401 5.99 -1.37 -0.94
N LEU A 402 7.14 -2.05 -1.04
CA LEU A 402 7.92 -2.67 0.05
C LEU A 402 7.29 -3.68 1.07
N SER A 403 5.98 -3.90 1.15
CA SER A 403 5.40 -4.55 2.35
C SER A 403 5.23 -6.08 2.33
N ILE A 404 5.65 -6.81 1.28
CA ILE A 404 5.58 -8.29 1.27
C ILE A 404 6.82 -8.95 1.86
N ASP A 405 7.99 -8.36 1.68
CA ASP A 405 9.19 -8.82 2.39
C ASP A 405 8.94 -8.75 3.90
N GLN A 406 8.21 -7.75 4.38
CA GLN A 406 7.78 -7.64 5.77
C GLN A 406 6.68 -8.65 6.17
N ALA A 407 5.71 -8.92 5.29
CA ALA A 407 4.67 -9.94 5.53
C ALA A 407 5.27 -11.37 5.63
N ILE A 408 6.36 -11.63 4.90
CA ILE A 408 7.00 -12.95 4.79
C ILE A 408 8.21 -13.09 5.74
N ASN A 409 9.08 -12.10 5.76
CA ASN A 409 10.35 -12.06 6.51
C ASN A 409 10.31 -11.15 7.74
N GLY A 410 9.14 -10.59 8.10
CA GLY A 410 8.99 -9.77 9.30
C GLY A 410 9.53 -10.50 10.53
N ASN A 411 10.43 -9.84 11.26
CA ASN A 411 11.12 -10.42 12.41
C ASN A 411 10.18 -10.71 13.59
N THR A 412 8.95 -10.17 13.59
CA THR A 412 7.93 -10.36 14.63
C THR A 412 6.57 -10.75 14.03
N PRO A 413 5.67 -11.44 14.78
CA PRO A 413 4.31 -11.72 14.32
C PRO A 413 3.52 -10.46 13.96
N ARG A 414 3.72 -9.40 14.74
CA ARG A 414 3.16 -8.07 14.50
C ARG A 414 3.58 -7.50 13.14
N LEU A 415 4.88 -7.56 12.83
CA LEU A 415 5.46 -7.13 11.57
C LEU A 415 4.80 -7.81 10.37
N ARG A 416 4.56 -9.12 10.48
CA ARG A 416 3.94 -9.90 9.42
C ARG A 416 2.47 -9.52 9.22
N LYS A 417 1.72 -9.31 10.31
CA LYS A 417 0.32 -8.85 10.25
C LYS A 417 0.18 -7.45 9.63
N ALA A 418 1.04 -6.51 10.03
CA ALA A 418 1.09 -5.18 9.43
C ALA A 418 1.41 -5.24 7.92
N GLY A 419 2.34 -6.11 7.52
CA GLY A 419 2.64 -6.38 6.10
C GLY A 419 1.42 -6.87 5.31
N VAL A 420 0.62 -7.79 5.86
CA VAL A 420 -0.63 -8.27 5.23
C VAL A 420 -1.65 -7.15 5.06
N ILE A 421 -1.86 -6.34 6.10
CA ILE A 421 -2.78 -5.19 6.05
C ILE A 421 -2.32 -4.21 4.97
N SER A 422 -1.03 -3.86 4.95
CA SER A 422 -0.45 -2.96 3.97
C SER A 422 -0.60 -3.48 2.53
N ALA A 423 -0.38 -4.77 2.29
CA ALA A 423 -0.52 -5.38 0.96
C ALA A 423 -1.96 -5.29 0.42
N ILE A 424 -2.96 -5.51 1.27
CA ILE A 424 -4.38 -5.39 0.91
C ILE A 424 -4.78 -3.93 0.70
N LEU A 425 -4.32 -3.00 1.55
CA LEU A 425 -4.57 -1.56 1.36
C LEU A 425 -3.91 -1.03 0.08
N SER A 426 -2.71 -1.53 -0.24
CA SER A 426 -2.01 -1.22 -1.48
C SER A 426 -2.76 -1.72 -2.71
N THR A 427 -3.42 -2.88 -2.61
CA THR A 427 -4.32 -3.40 -3.64
C THR A 427 -5.46 -2.44 -3.92
N VAL A 428 -6.15 -1.97 -2.88
CA VAL A 428 -7.21 -0.95 -3.00
C VAL A 428 -6.67 0.30 -3.67
N PHE A 429 -5.53 0.80 -3.21
CA PHE A 429 -4.89 1.98 -3.76
C PHE A 429 -4.57 1.84 -5.27
N VAL A 430 -3.98 0.72 -5.71
CA VAL A 430 -3.68 0.51 -7.15
C VAL A 430 -4.93 0.54 -8.00
N VAL A 431 -6.00 -0.08 -7.52
CA VAL A 431 -7.24 -0.24 -8.30
C VAL A 431 -7.93 1.10 -8.54
N PHE A 432 -7.89 2.02 -7.57
CA PHE A 432 -8.42 3.37 -7.79
C PHE A 432 -7.56 4.21 -8.74
N ASN A 433 -6.27 3.89 -8.85
CA ASN A 433 -5.34 4.57 -9.75
C ASN A 433 -5.09 3.80 -11.07
N LEU A 434 -5.90 2.76 -11.38
CA LEU A 434 -5.82 1.94 -12.59
C LEU A 434 -5.94 2.71 -13.92
N PRO A 435 -6.89 3.66 -14.07
CA PRO A 435 -7.10 4.34 -15.35
C PRO A 435 -5.87 5.13 -15.79
N GLU A 436 -5.16 5.74 -14.84
CA GLU A 436 -3.89 6.42 -15.09
C GLU A 436 -2.78 5.44 -15.49
N ILE A 437 -2.70 4.27 -14.84
CA ILE A 437 -1.73 3.22 -15.19
C ILE A 437 -1.98 2.71 -16.62
N ALA A 438 -3.24 2.51 -16.99
CA ALA A 438 -3.62 2.06 -18.33
C ALA A 438 -3.27 3.11 -19.41
N ALA A 439 -3.38 4.40 -19.09
CA ALA A 439 -3.06 5.51 -19.99
C ALA A 439 -1.54 5.67 -20.25
N VAL A 440 -0.69 5.37 -19.27
CA VAL A 440 0.79 5.47 -19.40
C VAL A 440 1.40 4.28 -20.16
N ALA A 441 0.69 3.15 -20.27
CA ALA A 441 1.18 1.90 -20.83
C ALA A 441 0.57 1.52 -22.20
N GLY A 442 -0.03 2.46 -22.93
CA GLY A 442 -0.64 2.20 -24.24
C GLY A 442 0.38 2.25 -25.41
N PRO A 443 0.24 1.38 -26.44
CA PRO A 443 1.09 1.42 -27.63
C PRO A 443 0.65 2.57 -28.53
N GLY A 444 1.48 3.63 -28.64
CA GLY A 444 1.22 4.73 -29.58
C GLY A 444 1.60 6.13 -29.12
N ARG A 445 2.12 6.34 -27.91
CA ARG A 445 2.75 7.61 -27.53
C ARG A 445 4.27 7.48 -27.48
N GLU A 446 4.88 7.39 -28.67
CA GLU A 446 6.07 8.23 -28.86
C GLU A 446 5.56 9.66 -28.67
N LEU A 447 5.92 10.29 -27.55
CA LEU A 447 5.67 11.71 -27.34
C LEU A 447 6.34 12.43 -28.50
N SER A 448 5.55 12.82 -29.50
CA SER A 448 5.99 13.76 -30.52
C SER A 448 6.58 14.95 -29.78
N GLU A 449 7.86 15.24 -30.03
CA GLU A 449 8.64 16.31 -29.38
C GLU A 449 7.97 17.71 -29.48
N ALA A 450 6.88 17.84 -30.24
CA ALA A 450 6.10 19.07 -30.39
C ALA A 450 5.01 19.30 -29.31
N GLU A 451 4.58 18.29 -28.55
CA GLU A 451 3.43 18.44 -27.62
C GLU A 451 3.83 18.71 -26.15
N ALA A 452 5.13 18.66 -25.82
CA ALA A 452 5.63 18.80 -24.44
C ALA A 452 5.84 20.26 -23.97
N ALA A 453 5.39 21.27 -24.72
CA ALA A 453 5.75 22.67 -24.46
C ALA A 453 4.57 23.67 -24.52
N ILE A 454 3.33 23.24 -24.31
CA ILE A 454 2.17 24.15 -24.38
C ILE A 454 1.69 24.51 -22.98
N GLU A 455 2.24 25.58 -22.41
CA GLU A 455 1.77 26.16 -21.14
C GLU A 455 0.74 27.28 -21.33
N THR A 456 0.65 27.94 -22.50
CA THR A 456 -0.42 28.92 -22.85
C THR A 456 -0.63 29.07 -24.38
N VAL A 457 -1.76 29.65 -24.80
CA VAL A 457 -2.10 29.90 -26.24
C VAL A 457 -2.03 31.38 -26.66
N GLU A 458 -1.44 32.26 -25.85
CA GLU A 458 -1.46 33.71 -26.10
C GLU A 458 -0.77 34.10 -27.42
N ASP A 459 0.31 33.39 -27.76
CA ASP A 459 1.10 33.59 -29.00
C ASP A 459 0.58 32.78 -30.21
N TRP A 460 -0.53 32.06 -30.05
CA TRP A 460 -1.09 31.26 -31.14
C TRP A 460 -1.83 32.14 -32.13
N VAL A 461 -1.69 31.80 -33.41
CA VAL A 461 -2.26 32.59 -34.52
C VAL A 461 -3.59 32.00 -34.98
N PRO A 462 -4.52 32.82 -35.49
CA PRO A 462 -5.78 32.31 -36.03
C PRO A 462 -5.54 31.32 -37.18
N ALA A 463 -6.25 30.20 -37.16
CA ALA A 463 -6.17 29.18 -38.19
C ALA A 463 -6.67 29.74 -39.52
N ALA A 464 -5.83 29.70 -40.56
CA ALA A 464 -6.20 30.18 -41.90
C ALA A 464 -7.35 29.38 -42.55
N ASN A 465 -7.66 28.18 -42.06
CA ASN A 465 -8.74 27.32 -42.55
C ASN A 465 -9.39 26.53 -41.40
N SER A 466 -10.16 27.21 -40.57
CA SER A 466 -10.85 26.64 -39.40
C SER A 466 -11.92 25.61 -39.79
N ASP A 467 -12.63 25.80 -40.90
CA ASP A 467 -13.73 24.93 -41.33
C ASP A 467 -13.27 23.49 -41.63
N ALA A 468 -12.13 23.32 -42.30
CA ALA A 468 -11.57 21.98 -42.57
C ALA A 468 -11.10 21.29 -41.28
N SER A 469 -10.60 22.05 -40.30
CA SER A 469 -10.07 21.52 -39.03
C SER A 469 -11.15 21.17 -38.01
N LEU A 470 -12.36 21.73 -38.18
CA LEU A 470 -13.49 21.57 -37.27
C LEU A 470 -14.67 20.79 -37.88
N ALA A 471 -14.58 20.39 -39.17
CA ALA A 471 -15.68 19.76 -39.90
C ALA A 471 -16.32 18.55 -39.16
N GLU A 472 -15.49 17.72 -38.51
CA GLU A 472 -15.92 16.51 -37.79
C GLU A 472 -16.41 16.78 -36.36
N LEU A 473 -16.13 17.97 -35.80
CA LEU A 473 -16.48 18.37 -34.43
C LEU A 473 -17.76 19.21 -34.33
N ARG A 474 -18.44 19.39 -35.47
CA ARG A 474 -19.66 20.19 -35.56
C ARG A 474 -20.80 19.54 -34.77
N GLY A 475 -21.41 20.29 -33.86
CA GLY A 475 -22.61 19.85 -33.17
C GLY A 475 -23.84 19.90 -34.06
N ASN A 476 -24.81 19.01 -33.80
CA ASN A 476 -26.13 19.05 -34.41
C ASN A 476 -27.16 19.62 -33.43
N VAL A 477 -26.95 20.87 -33.00
CA VAL A 477 -27.77 21.54 -31.98
C VAL A 477 -28.19 22.92 -32.50
N ILE A 478 -29.46 23.29 -32.32
CA ILE A 478 -29.95 24.66 -32.57
C ILE A 478 -29.73 25.45 -31.28
N LEU A 479 -28.98 26.55 -31.37
CA LEU A 479 -28.68 27.42 -30.24
C LEU A 479 -29.67 28.60 -30.25
N ASP A 480 -30.55 28.70 -29.25
CA ASP A 480 -31.54 29.79 -29.11
C ASP A 480 -30.91 31.10 -28.54
N GLU A 481 -31.68 32.20 -28.61
CA GLU A 481 -31.29 33.63 -28.60
C GLU A 481 -30.26 34.13 -27.57
N ASP A 482 -29.47 35.11 -28.04
CA ASP A 482 -28.35 35.90 -27.50
C ASP A 482 -27.64 35.41 -26.22
N PRO A 483 -26.30 35.24 -26.22
CA PRO A 483 -25.55 34.96 -25.01
C PRO A 483 -25.83 36.08 -24.00
N GLY A 484 -26.43 35.73 -22.86
CA GLY A 484 -26.74 36.68 -21.79
C GLY A 484 -25.49 37.48 -21.39
N VAL A 485 -25.69 38.63 -20.72
CA VAL A 485 -24.60 39.54 -20.32
C VAL A 485 -23.65 38.84 -19.33
N ALA A 486 -22.66 38.12 -19.86
CA ALA A 486 -21.63 37.41 -19.13
C ALA A 486 -20.29 38.15 -19.26
N SER A 487 -19.53 38.19 -18.16
CA SER A 487 -18.22 38.86 -18.09
C SER A 487 -17.09 37.84 -17.89
N GLY A 488 -15.86 38.25 -18.23
CA GLY A 488 -14.68 37.39 -18.13
C GLY A 488 -14.68 36.27 -19.18
N HIS A 489 -14.16 35.09 -18.82
CA HIS A 489 -14.02 33.97 -19.76
C HIS A 489 -15.38 33.42 -20.27
N MET A 490 -16.50 33.72 -19.60
CA MET A 490 -17.84 33.30 -20.04
C MET A 490 -18.44 34.18 -21.15
N GLN A 491 -17.77 35.26 -21.53
CA GLN A 491 -18.24 36.17 -22.58
C GLN A 491 -18.36 35.44 -23.92
N GLY A 492 -19.54 35.49 -24.54
CA GLY A 492 -19.82 34.85 -25.83
C GLY A 492 -20.05 33.33 -25.78
N ILE A 493 -20.08 32.72 -24.60
CA ILE A 493 -20.42 31.30 -24.39
C ILE A 493 -21.93 31.15 -24.22
N ARG A 494 -22.52 30.20 -24.97
CA ARG A 494 -23.92 29.81 -24.80
C ARG A 494 -24.01 28.59 -23.89
N VAL A 495 -24.62 28.75 -22.72
CA VAL A 495 -24.82 27.68 -21.74
C VAL A 495 -26.25 27.14 -21.86
N ARG A 496 -26.42 25.84 -22.08
CA ARG A 496 -27.72 25.18 -22.08
C ARG A 496 -28.18 24.84 -20.67
N ALA A 497 -29.48 24.56 -20.49
CA ALA A 497 -30.07 24.24 -19.19
C ALA A 497 -29.47 22.99 -18.50
N ASN A 498 -28.83 22.10 -19.27
CA ASN A 498 -28.10 20.92 -18.79
C ASN A 498 -26.62 21.20 -18.44
N GLY A 499 -26.18 22.46 -18.48
CA GLY A 499 -24.81 22.87 -18.19
C GLY A 499 -23.82 22.75 -19.36
N GLU A 500 -24.27 22.34 -20.55
CA GLU A 500 -23.41 22.26 -21.73
C GLU A 500 -23.05 23.65 -22.27
N THR A 501 -21.79 23.84 -22.60
CA THR A 501 -21.21 25.08 -23.11
C THR A 501 -20.92 25.00 -24.60
N TRP A 502 -21.39 26.01 -25.34
CA TRP A 502 -21.38 26.04 -26.80
C TRP A 502 -20.94 27.41 -27.34
N ILE A 503 -20.35 27.41 -28.52
CA ILE A 503 -20.01 28.62 -29.29
C ILE A 503 -20.46 28.49 -30.74
N GLU A 504 -20.53 29.61 -31.45
CA GLU A 504 -20.70 29.64 -32.90
C GLU A 504 -19.44 30.17 -33.58
N ILE A 505 -18.88 29.38 -34.49
CA ILE A 505 -17.83 29.81 -35.43
C ILE A 505 -18.45 29.73 -36.82
N HIS A 506 -18.47 30.85 -37.56
CA HIS A 506 -19.10 30.95 -38.89
C HIS A 506 -20.55 30.43 -38.95
N HIS A 507 -21.37 30.74 -37.93
CA HIS A 507 -22.77 30.27 -37.78
C HIS A 507 -22.94 28.75 -37.60
N LEU A 508 -21.86 28.03 -37.27
CA LEU A 508 -21.91 26.60 -36.98
C LEU A 508 -21.67 26.36 -35.48
N PRO A 509 -22.48 25.51 -34.82
CA PRO A 509 -22.38 25.27 -33.39
C PRO A 509 -21.27 24.27 -33.07
N TYR A 510 -20.42 24.63 -32.10
CA TYR A 510 -19.34 23.77 -31.60
C TYR A 510 -19.42 23.67 -30.08
N ARG A 511 -19.29 22.45 -29.56
CA ARG A 511 -19.23 22.22 -28.11
C ARG A 511 -17.85 22.65 -27.63
N VAL A 512 -17.79 23.36 -26.52
CA VAL A 512 -16.53 23.82 -25.94
C VAL A 512 -16.43 23.48 -24.47
N SER A 513 -15.21 23.31 -23.99
CA SER A 513 -14.90 23.22 -22.56
C SER A 513 -13.80 24.22 -22.21
N TYR A 514 -13.85 24.79 -21.01
CA TYR A 514 -12.83 25.75 -20.58
C TYR A 514 -11.61 24.98 -20.09
N ASN A 515 -10.50 25.12 -20.80
CA ASN A 515 -9.24 24.54 -20.38
C ASN A 515 -8.52 25.54 -19.46
N SER A 516 -8.55 25.26 -18.16
CA SER A 516 -7.98 26.13 -17.13
C SER A 516 -6.46 26.27 -17.24
N SER A 517 -5.77 25.24 -17.74
CA SER A 517 -4.33 25.25 -17.99
C SER A 517 -3.96 26.18 -19.16
N LEU A 518 -4.71 26.12 -20.27
CA LEU A 518 -4.49 26.99 -21.43
C LEU A 518 -5.15 28.38 -21.29
N ARG A 519 -5.95 28.58 -20.24
CA ARG A 519 -6.77 29.78 -19.99
C ARG A 519 -7.64 30.19 -21.17
N THR A 520 -8.11 29.21 -21.94
CA THR A 520 -8.92 29.44 -23.14
C THR A 520 -9.99 28.36 -23.25
N TRP A 521 -11.04 28.65 -24.02
CA TRP A 521 -11.98 27.62 -24.43
C TRP A 521 -11.36 26.74 -25.50
N THR A 522 -11.68 25.45 -25.47
CA THR A 522 -11.27 24.49 -26.49
C THR A 522 -12.51 23.85 -27.10
N VAL A 523 -12.57 23.72 -28.42
CA VAL A 523 -13.60 22.90 -29.08
C VAL A 523 -13.32 21.45 -28.72
N VAL A 524 -14.36 20.79 -28.23
CA VAL A 524 -14.34 19.39 -27.79
C VAL A 524 -15.30 18.57 -28.64
N ASP A 525 -15.02 17.28 -28.76
CA ASP A 525 -15.94 16.37 -29.44
C ASP A 525 -17.29 16.34 -28.69
N PRO A 526 -18.43 16.64 -29.35
CA PRO A 526 -19.75 16.54 -28.73
C PRO A 526 -20.04 15.17 -28.12
N GLN A 527 -19.49 14.08 -28.68
CA GLN A 527 -19.62 12.70 -28.22
C GLN A 527 -18.57 12.31 -27.15
N ASN A 528 -17.47 13.06 -27.03
CA ASN A 528 -16.43 12.87 -26.02
C ASN A 528 -15.88 14.20 -25.47
N PRO A 529 -16.67 14.94 -24.66
CA PRO A 529 -16.37 16.32 -24.26
C PRO A 529 -15.28 16.47 -23.19
N PHE A 530 -14.82 15.36 -22.59
CA PHE A 530 -13.83 15.32 -21.50
C PHE A 530 -12.50 14.69 -21.93
N ALA A 531 -12.28 14.48 -23.23
CA ALA A 531 -11.05 13.91 -23.75
C ALA A 531 -9.82 14.74 -23.35
N PHE A 532 -8.78 14.07 -22.85
CA PHE A 532 -7.54 14.70 -22.36
C PHE A 532 -6.54 15.12 -23.45
N PHE A 533 -6.86 14.90 -24.73
CA PHE A 533 -6.00 15.22 -25.89
C PHE A 533 -6.83 15.62 -27.10
N GLY A 534 -6.20 16.29 -28.08
CA GLY A 534 -6.89 16.76 -29.30
C GLY A 534 -7.57 18.13 -29.17
N PHE A 535 -7.23 18.91 -28.14
CA PHE A 535 -7.81 20.23 -27.90
C PHE A 535 -7.64 21.17 -29.09
N LYS A 536 -8.73 21.80 -29.51
CA LYS A 536 -8.77 22.84 -30.54
C LYS A 536 -9.04 24.20 -29.87
N PRO A 537 -8.01 24.89 -29.35
CA PRO A 537 -8.21 26.12 -28.61
C PRO A 537 -8.83 27.22 -29.47
N VAL A 538 -9.77 27.94 -28.89
CA VAL A 538 -10.54 29.00 -29.54
C VAL A 538 -10.54 30.23 -28.65
N ARG A 539 -10.55 31.40 -29.28
CA ARG A 539 -10.56 32.70 -28.60
C ARG A 539 -11.58 33.62 -29.26
N LEU A 540 -12.09 34.56 -28.49
CA LEU A 540 -12.99 35.61 -28.96
C LEU A 540 -12.15 36.81 -29.44
N ASN A 541 -12.29 37.22 -30.69
CA ASN A 541 -11.53 38.31 -31.28
C ASN A 541 -12.09 39.69 -30.89
N ALA A 542 -11.41 40.77 -31.30
CA ALA A 542 -11.81 42.15 -30.98
C ALA A 542 -13.17 42.57 -31.57
N GLN A 543 -13.69 41.81 -32.55
CA GLN A 543 -14.99 42.04 -33.20
C GLN A 543 -16.12 41.26 -32.52
N GLY A 544 -15.83 40.42 -31.53
CA GLY A 544 -16.84 39.62 -30.85
C GLY A 544 -17.02 38.21 -31.40
N GLU A 545 -16.19 37.77 -32.35
CA GLU A 545 -16.34 36.50 -33.06
C GLU A 545 -15.33 35.45 -32.57
N TRP A 546 -15.75 34.19 -32.52
CA TRP A 546 -14.87 33.08 -32.12
C TRP A 546 -13.95 32.65 -33.27
N GLU A 547 -12.64 32.55 -32.99
CA GLU A 547 -11.62 32.08 -33.92
C GLU A 547 -10.86 30.86 -33.36
N LEU A 548 -10.49 29.92 -34.23
CA LEU A 548 -9.64 28.77 -33.90
C LEU A 548 -8.17 29.19 -33.88
N LEU A 549 -7.43 28.76 -32.87
CA LEU A 549 -6.01 29.05 -32.70
C LEU A 549 -5.14 27.85 -33.12
N VAL A 550 -4.01 28.15 -33.78
CA VAL A 550 -2.96 27.17 -34.11
C VAL A 550 -1.58 27.69 -33.71
N PRO A 551 -0.63 26.79 -33.37
CA PRO A 551 0.73 27.20 -33.04
C PRO A 551 1.43 27.92 -34.20
N PRO A 552 2.31 28.90 -33.93
CA PRO A 552 3.12 29.53 -34.97
C PRO A 552 4.12 28.52 -35.58
N GLY A 553 4.11 28.36 -36.91
CA GLY A 553 4.98 27.42 -37.61
C GLY A 553 6.42 27.91 -37.77
N LEU A 554 7.41 27.02 -37.63
CA LEU A 554 8.84 27.29 -37.90
C LEU A 554 9.12 27.29 -39.42
N ALA A 555 9.70 28.37 -39.93
CA ALA A 555 10.25 28.44 -41.29
C ALA A 555 11.67 27.85 -41.34
N GLY A 556 11.96 27.09 -42.39
CA GLY A 556 13.11 26.16 -42.53
C GLY A 556 14.51 26.75 -42.72
N GLY A 557 15.47 25.84 -42.91
CA GLY A 557 16.91 26.01 -42.67
C GLY A 557 17.80 26.46 -43.84
N SER A 558 19.12 26.50 -43.57
CA SER A 558 20.23 26.35 -44.54
C SER A 558 21.58 26.14 -43.81
N PRO A 559 22.57 25.44 -44.42
CA PRO A 559 23.79 24.92 -43.78
C PRO A 559 25.03 25.82 -44.00
N ILE A 560 26.16 25.57 -43.30
CA ILE A 560 27.57 25.60 -43.83
C ILE A 560 28.65 25.41 -42.73
N ASP A 561 29.48 24.39 -42.97
CA ASP A 561 30.93 24.12 -42.83
C ASP A 561 31.77 24.21 -41.53
N GLU A 562 32.60 23.16 -41.41
CA GLU A 562 33.72 22.89 -40.49
C GLU A 562 34.91 23.86 -40.66
N VAL A 563 35.61 24.21 -39.54
CA VAL A 563 37.09 24.21 -39.43
C VAL A 563 37.52 23.98 -37.97
N ALA A 564 38.60 23.21 -37.83
CA ALA A 564 39.25 22.72 -36.62
C ALA A 564 39.97 23.75 -35.71
N GLY A 565 40.01 23.40 -34.41
CA GLY A 565 41.21 23.47 -33.55
C GLY A 565 41.51 24.77 -32.78
N SER A 566 41.34 24.74 -31.46
CA SER A 566 42.43 24.99 -30.49
C SER A 566 41.91 25.01 -29.04
N SER A 567 42.77 24.52 -28.15
CA SER A 567 42.64 24.41 -26.71
C SER A 567 42.26 25.72 -26.02
N SER A 568 41.16 25.73 -25.26
CA SER A 568 41.00 26.59 -24.09
C SER A 568 39.93 26.04 -23.14
N SER A 569 40.21 26.19 -21.86
CA SER A 569 39.38 25.88 -20.69
C SER A 569 37.91 26.27 -20.88
N THR A 570 37.02 25.28 -20.94
CA THR A 570 35.58 25.51 -21.05
C THR A 570 35.00 25.73 -19.65
N VAL A 571 34.84 27.00 -19.29
CA VAL A 571 33.80 27.41 -18.34
C VAL A 571 32.47 27.03 -18.99
N PHE A 572 31.74 26.08 -18.40
CA PHE A 572 30.38 25.76 -18.83
C PHE A 572 29.50 27.00 -18.61
N GLN A 573 29.26 27.77 -19.68
CA GLN A 573 28.17 28.75 -19.69
C GLN A 573 26.86 27.96 -19.83
N SER A 574 26.21 27.71 -18.69
CA SER A 574 24.81 27.27 -18.64
C SER A 574 23.94 28.32 -19.33
N GLN A 575 23.11 27.92 -20.30
CA GLN A 575 22.00 28.76 -20.73
C GLN A 575 21.17 29.11 -19.48
N PRO A 576 20.92 30.40 -19.19
CA PRO A 576 20.16 30.78 -18.00
C PRO A 576 18.74 30.22 -18.11
N LEU A 577 18.30 29.52 -17.07
CA LEU A 577 16.89 29.12 -16.92
C LEU A 577 16.02 30.37 -17.01
N VAL A 578 14.94 30.30 -17.80
CA VAL A 578 13.99 31.42 -17.93
C VAL A 578 13.27 31.58 -16.60
N SER A 579 13.30 32.81 -16.06
CA SER A 579 12.63 33.15 -14.80
C SER A 579 11.13 33.31 -15.04
N THR A 580 10.31 32.51 -14.38
CA THR A 580 8.84 32.57 -14.45
C THR A 580 8.27 33.32 -13.24
N LYS A 581 7.18 34.05 -13.47
CA LYS A 581 6.41 34.72 -12.41
C LYS A 581 5.19 33.88 -12.06
N SER A 582 4.86 33.79 -10.77
CA SER A 582 3.74 33.00 -10.30
C SER A 582 3.03 33.70 -9.14
N ALA A 583 1.75 34.04 -9.35
CA ALA A 583 0.90 34.63 -8.31
C ALA A 583 0.77 33.71 -7.09
N PHE A 584 0.82 32.40 -7.29
CA PHE A 584 0.83 31.42 -6.21
C PHE A 584 2.09 31.57 -5.34
N TRP A 585 3.27 31.61 -5.94
CA TRP A 585 4.51 31.76 -5.18
C TRP A 585 4.70 33.17 -4.63
N ASP A 586 4.14 34.20 -5.29
CA ASP A 586 4.09 35.57 -4.76
C ASP A 586 3.35 35.66 -3.42
N ALA A 587 2.32 34.82 -3.21
CA ALA A 587 1.62 34.71 -1.94
C ALA A 587 2.41 33.88 -0.92
N HIS A 588 2.81 32.66 -1.28
CA HIS A 588 3.34 31.68 -0.32
C HIS A 588 4.81 31.87 0.05
N MET A 589 5.56 32.69 -0.70
CA MET A 589 6.94 33.07 -0.33
C MET A 589 6.99 34.27 0.62
N ARG A 590 5.85 34.92 0.90
CA ARG A 590 5.76 35.98 1.91
C ARG A 590 5.66 35.38 3.31
N PHE A 591 6.07 36.16 4.30
CA PHE A 591 5.79 35.84 5.70
C PHE A 591 4.34 36.25 6.01
N ASP A 592 3.49 35.25 6.28
CA ASP A 592 2.10 35.44 6.70
C ASP A 592 1.75 34.35 7.72
N LEU A 593 2.04 34.63 9.00
CA LEU A 593 1.89 33.64 10.07
C LEU A 593 0.44 33.15 10.21
N LEU A 594 -0.53 34.05 10.06
CA LEU A 594 -1.94 33.72 10.27
C LEU A 594 -2.46 32.78 9.16
N GLU A 595 -2.12 33.07 7.90
CA GLU A 595 -2.54 32.21 6.80
C GLU A 595 -1.76 30.89 6.79
N GLU A 596 -0.49 30.90 7.19
CA GLU A 596 0.31 29.70 7.38
C GLU A 596 -0.30 28.77 8.43
N GLU A 597 -0.61 29.27 9.64
CA GLU A 597 -1.27 28.52 10.71
C GLU A 597 -2.62 27.97 10.23
N ARG A 598 -3.43 28.79 9.55
CA ARG A 598 -4.73 28.37 9.01
C ARG A 598 -4.61 27.21 8.02
N LEU A 599 -3.63 27.23 7.13
CA LEU A 599 -3.40 26.13 6.17
C LEU A 599 -2.86 24.88 6.86
N SER A 600 -2.00 25.03 7.87
CA SER A 600 -1.53 23.90 8.67
C SER A 600 -2.65 23.25 9.48
N GLU A 601 -3.59 24.04 10.04
CA GLU A 601 -4.76 23.51 10.75
C GLU A 601 -5.68 22.72 9.80
N MET A 602 -5.91 23.24 8.59
CA MET A 602 -6.69 22.53 7.57
C MET A 602 -6.02 21.23 7.14
N ALA A 603 -4.71 21.26 6.92
CA ALA A 603 -3.94 20.08 6.54
C ALA A 603 -3.92 19.04 7.68
N LEU A 604 -3.74 19.47 8.94
CA LEU A 604 -3.82 18.59 10.10
C LEU A 604 -5.21 17.94 10.23
N ALA A 605 -6.29 18.72 10.07
CA ALA A 605 -7.65 18.18 10.13
C ALA A 605 -7.88 17.14 9.04
N ARG A 606 -7.37 17.38 7.82
CA ARG A 606 -7.42 16.43 6.71
C ARG A 606 -6.62 15.16 7.02
N GLN A 607 -5.38 15.29 7.49
CA GLN A 607 -4.56 14.14 7.84
C GLN A 607 -5.18 13.33 8.99
N LYS A 608 -5.75 13.98 10.01
CA LYS A 608 -6.53 13.29 11.06
C LYS A 608 -7.70 12.50 10.49
N ALA A 609 -8.45 13.06 9.54
CA ALA A 609 -9.54 12.33 8.90
C ALA A 609 -9.05 11.10 8.10
N VAL A 610 -7.87 11.19 7.47
CA VAL A 610 -7.24 10.04 6.80
C VAL A 610 -6.78 9.01 7.84
N VAL A 611 -6.10 9.45 8.90
CA VAL A 611 -5.48 8.59 9.93
C VAL A 611 -6.49 7.95 10.87
N ASP A 612 -7.60 8.62 11.19
CA ASP A 612 -8.69 8.08 12.04
C ASP A 612 -9.33 6.84 11.41
N ASP A 613 -9.38 6.76 10.08
CA ASP A 613 -9.83 5.54 9.39
C ASP A 613 -8.78 4.41 9.46
N CYS A 614 -7.53 4.69 9.84
CA CYS A 614 -6.38 3.78 9.85
C CYS A 614 -6.01 3.23 11.21
N VAL A 615 -6.18 4.02 12.26
CA VAL A 615 -5.63 3.78 13.59
C VAL A 615 -6.71 3.29 14.53
N ARG A 616 -6.37 2.33 15.41
CA ARG A 616 -7.32 1.85 16.42
C ARG A 616 -7.55 2.92 17.49
N GLU A 617 -8.82 3.13 17.83
CA GLU A 617 -9.21 3.95 18.98
C GLU A 617 -9.36 3.05 20.22
N TYR A 618 -8.68 3.43 21.29
CA TYR A 618 -8.80 2.79 22.59
C TYR A 618 -10.10 3.25 23.27
N ASP A 619 -10.98 2.30 23.55
CA ASP A 619 -12.22 2.52 24.31
C ASP A 619 -12.00 2.09 25.77
N PRO A 620 -11.91 3.02 26.74
CA PRO A 620 -11.75 2.67 28.16
C PRO A 620 -13.03 2.10 28.79
N ALA A 621 -14.19 2.23 28.14
CA ALA A 621 -15.48 1.75 28.62
C ALA A 621 -15.81 0.33 28.12
N SER A 622 -14.93 -0.28 27.34
CA SER A 622 -15.05 -1.67 26.90
C SER A 622 -15.03 -2.61 28.11
N ASP A 623 -16.15 -3.27 28.36
CA ASP A 623 -16.36 -4.13 29.52
C ASP A 623 -15.78 -5.53 29.22
N PHE A 624 -14.57 -5.80 29.70
CA PHE A 624 -13.80 -7.06 29.55
C PHE A 624 -14.50 -8.35 30.01
N ASP A 625 -15.70 -8.24 30.59
CA ASP A 625 -16.52 -9.35 31.08
C ASP A 625 -17.60 -9.80 30.07
N SER A 626 -17.73 -9.15 28.90
CA SER A 626 -18.68 -9.58 27.86
C SER A 626 -18.06 -10.60 26.88
N GLU A 627 -18.85 -11.58 26.43
CA GLU A 627 -18.41 -12.62 25.48
C GLU A 627 -17.94 -12.05 24.13
N MET A 628 -18.29 -10.79 23.81
CA MET A 628 -18.02 -10.07 22.56
C MET A 628 -17.15 -8.82 22.75
N ASP A 629 -16.32 -8.77 23.80
CA ASP A 629 -15.53 -7.57 24.06
C ASP A 629 -14.47 -7.30 22.96
N SER A 630 -14.42 -6.04 22.51
CA SER A 630 -13.44 -5.49 21.57
C SER A 630 -12.42 -4.59 22.27
N GLY A 631 -12.52 -4.47 23.59
CA GLY A 631 -11.63 -3.71 24.45
C GLY A 631 -10.20 -4.21 24.45
N GLY A 632 -9.28 -3.33 24.08
CA GLY A 632 -7.86 -3.53 24.35
C GLY A 632 -7.48 -3.02 25.73
N PHE A 633 -6.22 -3.21 26.13
CA PHE A 633 -5.62 -2.54 27.26
C PHE A 633 -4.31 -1.87 26.85
N ILE A 634 -3.93 -0.81 27.54
CA ILE A 634 -2.64 -0.15 27.31
C ILE A 634 -1.61 -0.79 28.25
N THR A 635 -0.51 -1.24 27.68
CA THR A 635 0.69 -1.73 28.39
C THR A 635 1.91 -0.92 27.98
N THR A 636 3.07 -1.21 28.55
CA THR A 636 4.36 -0.67 28.11
C THR A 636 5.30 -1.78 27.65
N ASP A 637 6.14 -1.47 26.65
CA ASP A 637 7.22 -2.35 26.20
C ASP A 637 8.47 -2.22 27.10
N GLU A 638 9.55 -2.92 26.73
CA GLU A 638 10.82 -2.90 27.47
C GLU A 638 11.50 -1.52 27.50
N ASP A 639 11.14 -0.65 26.55
CA ASP A 639 11.62 0.73 26.41
C ASP A 639 10.66 1.76 27.06
N ASP A 640 9.65 1.30 27.79
CA ASP A 640 8.58 2.11 28.43
C ASP A 640 7.66 2.83 27.43
N ASN A 641 7.62 2.40 26.16
CA ASN A 641 6.69 2.95 25.18
C ASN A 641 5.30 2.35 25.37
N ARG A 642 4.27 3.19 25.21
CA ARG A 642 2.87 2.75 25.30
C ARG A 642 2.50 1.88 24.10
N LEU A 643 1.89 0.74 24.39
CA LEU A 643 1.32 -0.19 23.42
C LEU A 643 -0.15 -0.41 23.74
N LEU A 644 -0.99 -0.39 22.72
CA LEU A 644 -2.36 -0.90 22.83
C LEU A 644 -2.32 -2.39 22.48
N VAL A 645 -2.64 -3.25 23.44
CA VAL A 645 -2.90 -4.67 23.20
C VAL A 645 -4.39 -4.81 22.97
N ASP A 646 -4.83 -5.22 21.78
CA ASP A 646 -6.25 -5.40 21.52
C ASP A 646 -6.81 -6.68 22.17
N ALA A 647 -8.12 -6.89 22.05
CA ALA A 647 -8.80 -8.03 22.66
C ALA A 647 -8.23 -9.39 22.23
N TRP A 648 -7.53 -9.47 21.08
CA TRP A 648 -6.96 -10.69 20.52
C TRP A 648 -5.47 -10.88 20.85
N GLY A 649 -4.88 -9.96 21.62
CA GLY A 649 -3.46 -10.01 21.98
C GLY A 649 -2.53 -9.34 20.97
N ASP A 650 -3.06 -8.66 19.95
CA ASP A 650 -2.22 -7.94 19.01
C ASP A 650 -1.76 -6.61 19.61
N GLU A 651 -0.45 -6.33 19.49
CA GLU A 651 0.16 -5.09 19.96
C GLU A 651 0.18 -4.03 18.87
N HIS A 652 -0.27 -2.82 19.20
CA HIS A 652 -0.32 -1.65 18.32
C HIS A 652 0.50 -0.50 18.95
N ARG A 653 1.60 -0.06 18.30
CA ARG A 653 2.35 1.17 18.68
C ARG A 653 1.61 2.44 18.27
N LEU A 654 0.77 2.33 17.23
CA LEU A 654 -0.03 3.43 16.72
C LEU A 654 -1.47 3.20 17.09
N PHE A 655 -1.97 4.06 17.98
CA PHE A 655 -3.35 4.03 18.42
C PHE A 655 -3.77 5.44 18.85
N LYS A 656 -5.07 5.64 18.99
CA LYS A 656 -5.67 6.89 19.43
C LYS A 656 -6.36 6.66 20.77
N THR A 657 -6.20 7.58 21.70
CA THR A 657 -7.08 7.72 22.87
C THR A 657 -8.00 8.93 22.66
N GLU A 658 -9.02 9.11 23.49
CA GLU A 658 -9.97 10.24 23.34
C GLU A 658 -9.28 11.60 23.15
N ASP A 659 -8.12 11.81 23.78
CA ASP A 659 -7.40 13.10 23.79
C ASP A 659 -6.08 13.12 22.99
N GLU A 660 -5.57 11.99 22.50
CA GLU A 660 -4.18 11.90 22.01
C GLU A 660 -3.97 10.84 20.91
N TYR A 661 -3.08 11.13 19.95
CA TYR A 661 -2.52 10.13 19.03
C TYR A 661 -1.19 9.63 19.55
N ILE A 662 -1.06 8.32 19.71
CA ILE A 662 0.18 7.65 20.08
C ILE A 662 0.82 7.16 18.78
N GLY A 663 2.06 7.62 18.49
CA GLY A 663 2.68 7.44 17.18
C GLY A 663 3.87 6.49 17.12
N GLY A 664 4.19 5.75 18.18
CA GLY A 664 5.37 4.89 18.21
C GLY A 664 6.65 5.62 17.75
N ARG A 665 7.38 5.02 16.81
CA ARG A 665 8.59 5.62 16.22
C ARG A 665 8.29 6.82 15.31
N VAL A 666 7.06 7.01 14.85
CA VAL A 666 6.70 8.23 14.09
C VAL A 666 6.81 9.46 14.98
N SER A 667 6.36 9.37 16.24
CA SER A 667 6.54 10.47 17.20
C SER A 667 8.01 10.72 17.50
N ASP A 668 8.83 9.67 17.65
CA ASP A 668 10.28 9.80 17.79
C ASP A 668 10.93 10.48 16.57
N TYR A 669 10.55 10.07 15.36
CA TYR A 669 11.08 10.62 14.11
C TYR A 669 10.74 12.10 13.95
N THR A 670 9.50 12.50 14.21
CA THR A 670 9.08 13.90 14.10
C THR A 670 9.80 14.80 15.10
N ALA A 671 10.12 14.30 16.29
CA ALA A 671 10.86 15.05 17.29
C ALA A 671 12.40 15.01 17.10
N ARG A 672 12.93 13.91 16.55
CA ARG A 672 14.36 13.59 16.51
C ARG A 672 14.76 12.92 15.19
N ASP A 673 14.46 13.57 14.07
CA ASP A 673 14.71 13.02 12.72
C ASP A 673 16.17 12.57 12.50
N THR A 674 17.12 13.24 13.16
CA THR A 674 18.55 12.92 13.12
C THR A 674 18.88 11.52 13.62
N ASP A 675 18.13 11.02 14.62
CA ASP A 675 18.34 9.70 15.21
C ASP A 675 18.07 8.58 14.19
N PHE A 676 17.35 8.87 13.11
CA PHE A 676 17.05 7.92 12.03
C PHE A 676 17.87 8.24 10.77
N ASN A 677 17.84 9.50 10.33
CA ASN A 677 18.36 9.87 9.03
C ASN A 677 19.89 9.97 8.97
N VAL A 678 20.59 10.20 10.09
CA VAL A 678 22.07 10.32 10.06
C VAL A 678 22.72 9.03 9.57
N TYR A 679 22.32 7.87 10.11
CA TYR A 679 22.87 6.59 9.68
C TYR A 679 22.63 6.34 8.19
N LEU A 680 21.41 6.59 7.69
CA LEU A 680 21.07 6.47 6.27
C LEU A 680 21.91 7.42 5.40
N ARG A 681 22.24 8.61 5.91
CA ARG A 681 23.03 9.63 5.21
C ARG A 681 24.53 9.33 5.20
N THR A 682 25.11 8.85 6.30
CA THR A 682 26.56 8.76 6.51
C THR A 682 27.09 7.34 6.64
N GLY A 683 26.25 6.38 7.05
CA GLY A 683 26.66 5.04 7.47
C GLY A 683 27.23 4.97 8.88
N GLU A 684 27.29 6.09 9.60
CA GLU A 684 27.83 6.17 10.96
C GLU A 684 26.69 5.98 11.97
N SER A 685 26.75 4.88 12.72
CA SER A 685 25.75 4.61 13.76
C SER A 685 26.00 5.47 15.00
N GLN A 686 24.93 6.08 15.53
CA GLN A 686 24.95 6.90 16.74
C GLN A 686 24.32 6.19 17.95
N LEU A 687 23.54 5.14 17.73
CA LEU A 687 22.80 4.39 18.76
C LEU A 687 23.03 2.89 18.59
N ALA A 688 23.01 2.13 19.69
CA ALA A 688 23.26 0.69 19.66
C ALA A 688 22.20 -0.09 18.86
N ASN A 689 20.94 0.35 18.89
CA ASN A 689 19.78 -0.25 18.23
C ASN A 689 19.27 0.59 17.04
N GLN A 690 20.11 1.46 16.44
CA GLN A 690 19.64 2.43 15.43
C GLN A 690 19.00 1.77 14.20
N ILE A 691 19.50 0.59 13.78
CA ILE A 691 18.94 -0.14 12.64
C ILE A 691 17.54 -0.64 12.94
N GLU A 692 17.35 -1.25 14.10
CA GLU A 692 16.06 -1.73 14.58
C GLU A 692 15.06 -0.57 14.69
N MET A 693 15.47 0.57 15.26
CA MET A 693 14.62 1.77 15.30
C MET A 693 14.17 2.23 13.90
N ILE A 694 15.06 2.18 12.90
CA ILE A 694 14.73 2.55 11.51
C ILE A 694 13.76 1.54 10.88
N GLU A 695 13.93 0.26 11.17
CA GLU A 695 13.00 -0.79 10.75
C GLU A 695 11.62 -0.52 11.35
N GLU A 696 11.54 -0.34 12.68
CA GLU A 696 10.32 -0.02 13.43
C GLU A 696 9.59 1.21 12.90
N LEU A 697 10.32 2.29 12.55
CA LEU A 697 9.75 3.49 11.92
C LEU A 697 9.11 3.17 10.58
N ALA A 698 9.76 2.34 9.75
CA ALA A 698 9.18 1.95 8.47
C ALA A 698 7.88 1.14 8.65
N GLU A 699 7.80 0.29 9.68
CA GLU A 699 6.57 -0.45 10.03
C GLU A 699 5.46 0.49 10.49
N ASP A 700 5.81 1.45 11.34
CA ASP A 700 4.84 2.39 11.88
C ASP A 700 4.24 3.26 10.77
N ILE A 701 5.08 3.72 9.83
CA ILE A 701 4.65 4.41 8.60
C ILE A 701 3.72 3.51 7.76
N ASP A 702 4.08 2.25 7.55
CA ASP A 702 3.27 1.33 6.73
C ASP A 702 1.90 1.03 7.35
N SER A 703 1.81 1.03 8.69
CA SER A 703 0.55 0.80 9.41
C SER A 703 -0.49 1.93 9.20
N ILE A 704 -0.04 3.16 8.96
CA ILE A 704 -0.91 4.31 8.68
C ILE A 704 -1.47 4.20 7.26
N GLY A 705 -0.60 3.87 6.29
CA GLY A 705 -0.94 3.74 4.88
C GLY A 705 -0.90 5.05 4.10
N CYS A 706 -0.82 4.93 2.77
CA CYS A 706 -0.52 6.05 1.89
C CYS A 706 -1.76 6.86 1.46
N ASN A 707 -1.55 8.15 1.17
CA ASN A 707 -2.55 9.06 0.61
C ASN A 707 -1.90 9.96 -0.45
N ASN A 708 -2.64 10.33 -1.50
CA ASN A 708 -2.14 11.16 -2.59
C ASN A 708 -3.13 12.22 -3.11
N ASP A 709 -4.03 12.68 -2.25
CA ASP A 709 -5.15 13.55 -2.63
C ASP A 709 -4.80 15.04 -2.71
N VAL A 710 -3.58 15.42 -2.32
CA VAL A 710 -3.16 16.81 -2.15
C VAL A 710 -1.81 17.07 -2.82
N ASP A 711 -1.55 18.32 -3.16
CA ASP A 711 -0.21 18.72 -3.61
C ASP A 711 0.74 18.74 -2.40
N LEU A 712 1.99 18.32 -2.63
CA LEU A 712 3.03 18.24 -1.62
C LEU A 712 4.22 19.11 -2.01
N TYR A 713 4.77 19.83 -1.03
CA TYR A 713 5.85 20.79 -1.23
C TYR A 713 7.00 20.52 -0.28
N ARG A 714 8.24 20.68 -0.77
CA ARG A 714 9.45 20.58 0.04
C ARG A 714 10.42 21.69 -0.32
N GLY A 715 10.80 22.50 0.66
CA GLY A 715 11.85 23.51 0.50
C GLY A 715 13.25 22.93 0.77
N GLY A 716 14.26 23.51 0.13
CA GLY A 716 15.65 23.22 0.38
C GLY A 716 16.53 24.46 0.17
N SER A 717 17.66 24.48 0.87
CA SER A 717 18.70 25.49 0.72
C SER A 717 20.08 24.88 0.96
N GLY A 718 21.12 25.59 0.56
CA GLY A 718 22.52 25.20 0.77
C GLY A 718 22.87 25.02 2.24
N HIS A 719 22.20 25.73 3.15
CA HIS A 719 22.32 25.55 4.60
C HIS A 719 21.77 24.21 5.09
N ARG A 720 20.87 23.57 4.33
CA ARG A 720 20.17 22.32 4.65
C ARG A 720 20.61 21.15 3.78
N SER A 721 21.79 21.25 3.15
CA SER A 721 22.38 20.24 2.25
C SER A 721 21.58 19.89 0.99
N THR A 722 20.41 20.50 0.76
CA THR A 722 19.57 20.29 -0.43
C THR A 722 19.56 21.56 -1.25
N SER A 723 20.40 21.62 -2.29
CA SER A 723 20.74 22.86 -2.98
C SER A 723 20.26 22.90 -4.43
N GLY A 724 19.67 24.02 -4.83
CA GLY A 724 19.31 24.34 -6.20
C GLY A 724 20.50 24.51 -7.16
N LEU A 725 21.73 24.64 -6.65
CA LEU A 725 22.92 24.85 -7.49
C LEU A 725 23.13 23.74 -8.52
N THR A 726 22.90 22.49 -8.13
CA THR A 726 23.08 21.33 -9.01
C THR A 726 22.10 21.37 -10.19
N PHE A 727 20.88 21.85 -9.97
CA PHE A 727 19.86 22.00 -10.99
C PHE A 727 20.17 23.20 -11.91
N ARG A 728 20.61 24.32 -11.34
CA ARG A 728 21.09 25.50 -12.11
C ARG A 728 22.24 25.19 -13.05
N SER A 729 23.13 24.28 -12.65
CA SER A 729 24.28 23.87 -13.46
C SER A 729 23.88 23.10 -14.74
N GLY A 730 22.64 22.60 -14.82
CA GLY A 730 22.19 21.71 -15.90
C GLY A 730 22.74 20.28 -15.80
N LYS A 731 23.41 19.91 -14.70
CA LYS A 731 23.87 18.54 -14.43
C LYS A 731 22.70 17.57 -14.35
N ILE A 732 21.58 18.01 -13.76
CA ILE A 732 20.31 17.28 -13.64
C ILE A 732 19.28 17.96 -14.56
N LYS A 733 18.49 17.16 -15.30
CA LYS A 733 17.54 17.65 -16.30
C LYS A 733 16.16 16.99 -16.14
N ALA A 734 15.13 17.56 -16.77
CA ALA A 734 13.85 16.88 -16.91
C ALA A 734 14.04 15.51 -17.58
N GLY A 735 13.34 14.50 -17.06
CA GLY A 735 13.50 13.09 -17.41
C GLY A 735 14.53 12.31 -16.58
N ASP A 736 15.48 12.99 -15.90
CA ASP A 736 16.35 12.34 -14.90
C ASP A 736 15.54 11.92 -13.66
N ILE A 737 16.11 11.02 -12.86
CA ILE A 737 15.46 10.42 -11.69
C ILE A 737 16.17 10.88 -10.41
N LEU A 738 15.39 11.30 -9.42
CA LEU A 738 15.84 11.50 -8.05
C LEU A 738 15.45 10.29 -7.21
N VAL A 739 16.29 9.89 -6.26
CA VAL A 739 15.96 8.86 -5.26
C VAL A 739 16.28 9.38 -3.89
N ASN A 740 15.38 9.22 -2.93
CA ASN A 740 15.69 9.54 -1.54
C ASN A 740 16.45 8.38 -0.89
N THR A 741 17.54 8.70 -0.21
CA THR A 741 18.33 7.72 0.57
C THR A 741 17.95 7.70 2.04
N ASP A 742 17.16 8.65 2.50
CA ASP A 742 16.69 8.82 3.87
C ASP A 742 15.16 9.02 3.89
N PHE A 743 14.55 9.04 5.08
CA PHE A 743 13.15 9.43 5.19
C PHE A 743 13.03 10.89 4.80
N THR A 744 12.14 11.18 3.86
CA THR A 744 11.98 12.51 3.27
C THR A 744 10.56 12.99 3.47
N SER A 745 10.39 14.10 4.20
CA SER A 745 9.10 14.74 4.40
C SER A 745 8.76 15.79 3.33
N PHE A 746 7.48 15.88 3.00
CA PHE A 746 6.88 16.98 2.24
C PHE A 746 5.70 17.52 3.05
N SER A 747 5.38 18.80 2.86
CA SER A 747 4.25 19.45 3.51
C SER A 747 3.12 19.69 2.53
N GLU A 748 1.88 19.58 3.02
CA GLU A 748 0.70 20.06 2.29
C GLU A 748 0.61 21.59 2.26
N ASN A 749 1.33 22.26 3.17
CA ASN A 749 1.33 23.70 3.31
C ASN A 749 2.49 24.31 2.50
N PRO A 750 2.22 25.04 1.39
CA PRO A 750 3.26 25.68 0.59
C PRO A 750 4.08 26.76 1.34
N TYR A 751 3.56 27.33 2.44
CA TYR A 751 4.36 28.23 3.29
C TYR A 751 5.52 27.49 3.99
N VAL A 752 5.35 26.20 4.30
CA VAL A 752 6.43 25.38 4.89
C VAL A 752 7.60 25.24 3.91
N ALA A 753 7.34 25.20 2.60
CA ALA A 753 8.42 25.22 1.60
C ALA A 753 9.26 26.52 1.67
N ARG A 754 8.66 27.68 1.96
CA ARG A 754 9.38 28.95 2.19
C ARG A 754 10.29 28.86 3.42
N ILE A 755 9.83 28.26 4.51
CA ILE A 755 10.60 28.09 5.75
C ILE A 755 11.95 27.43 5.47
N PHE A 756 11.96 26.38 4.64
CA PHE A 756 13.17 25.60 4.36
C PHE A 756 13.99 26.11 3.14
N SER A 757 13.36 26.81 2.21
CA SER A 757 14.01 27.34 1.00
C SER A 757 14.59 28.74 1.15
N SER A 758 14.45 29.38 2.31
CA SER A 758 14.92 30.75 2.57
C SER A 758 15.90 30.84 3.76
N SER A 759 16.34 32.06 4.07
CA SER A 759 17.15 32.38 5.26
C SER A 759 16.49 32.05 6.59
N GLN A 760 15.18 31.75 6.59
CA GLN A 760 14.47 31.22 7.77
C GLN A 760 15.03 29.84 8.18
N GLY A 761 15.55 29.06 7.23
CA GLY A 761 16.40 27.90 7.49
C GLY A 761 15.78 26.76 8.30
N GLY A 762 14.45 26.64 8.32
CA GLY A 762 13.75 25.65 9.15
C GLY A 762 13.29 26.17 10.52
N VAL A 763 13.57 27.42 10.89
CA VAL A 763 13.09 27.98 12.17
C VAL A 763 11.58 28.21 12.09
N GLN A 764 10.82 27.68 13.05
CA GLN A 764 9.36 27.84 13.12
C GLN A 764 8.93 29.32 13.02
N SER A 765 7.87 29.60 12.27
CA SER A 765 7.49 30.97 11.92
C SER A 765 7.09 31.82 13.12
N HIS A 766 6.45 31.23 14.13
CA HIS A 766 6.11 31.94 15.37
C HIS A 766 7.36 32.38 16.15
N ILE A 767 8.45 31.60 16.11
CA ILE A 767 9.76 31.97 16.66
C ILE A 767 10.43 33.03 15.77
N PHE A 768 10.44 32.80 14.45
CA PHE A 768 11.11 33.68 13.49
C PHE A 768 10.47 35.09 13.43
N GLN A 769 9.19 35.22 13.78
CA GLN A 769 8.52 36.52 13.94
C GLN A 769 9.28 37.44 14.91
N LEU A 770 9.91 36.89 15.96
CA LEU A 770 10.75 37.66 16.89
C LEU A 770 11.98 38.23 16.18
N HIS A 771 12.63 37.44 15.32
CA HIS A 771 13.76 37.92 14.52
C HIS A 771 13.33 39.02 13.53
N ILE A 772 12.15 38.88 12.92
CA ILE A 772 11.59 39.93 12.04
C ILE A 772 11.35 41.22 12.83
N ASN A 773 10.84 41.12 14.06
CA ASN A 773 10.66 42.28 14.94
C ASN A 773 11.99 42.94 15.31
N ASP A 774 13.08 42.16 15.36
CA ASP A 774 14.46 42.62 15.57
C ASP A 774 15.14 43.10 14.26
N GLY A 775 14.42 43.13 13.13
CA GLY A 775 14.88 43.65 11.84
C GLY A 775 15.44 42.61 10.87
N ALA A 776 15.30 41.31 11.16
CA ALA A 776 15.63 40.26 10.20
C ALA A 776 14.69 40.29 8.99
N ALA A 777 15.21 39.91 7.83
CA ALA A 777 14.44 39.77 6.59
C ALA A 777 14.59 38.35 6.04
N ILE A 778 13.52 37.85 5.42
CA ILE A 778 13.55 36.60 4.67
C ILE A 778 14.25 36.87 3.34
N THR A 779 15.32 36.13 3.08
CA THR A 779 16.10 36.23 1.85
C THR A 779 16.25 34.88 1.19
N PHE A 780 16.39 34.89 -0.13
CA PHE A 780 16.63 33.72 -0.97
C PHE A 780 17.94 33.92 -1.72
N ASP A 781 18.61 32.81 -2.01
CA ASP A 781 19.89 32.78 -2.71
C ASP A 781 19.89 31.75 -3.86
N ASP A 782 21.01 31.63 -4.57
CA ASP A 782 21.11 30.70 -5.70
C ASP A 782 21.01 29.22 -5.30
N THR A 783 21.10 28.91 -4.00
CA THR A 783 20.93 27.56 -3.46
C THR A 783 19.48 27.22 -3.14
N SER A 784 18.58 28.20 -3.17
CA SER A 784 17.17 28.04 -2.83
C SER A 784 16.45 27.17 -3.87
N ILE A 785 15.74 26.14 -3.39
CA ILE A 785 15.02 25.17 -4.21
C ILE A 785 13.69 24.79 -3.55
N VAL A 786 12.67 24.54 -4.38
CA VAL A 786 11.38 24.00 -3.97
C VAL A 786 11.05 22.81 -4.86
N PHE A 787 10.78 21.66 -4.25
CA PHE A 787 10.20 20.51 -4.92
C PHE A 787 8.69 20.58 -4.80
N GLU A 788 8.01 20.41 -5.94
CA GLU A 788 6.55 20.35 -6.05
C GLU A 788 6.18 18.95 -6.53
N LEU A 789 5.33 18.28 -5.77
CA LEU A 789 4.83 16.95 -6.05
C LEU A 789 3.30 17.03 -6.11
N PRO A 790 2.72 17.18 -7.31
CA PRO A 790 1.28 17.36 -7.46
C PRO A 790 0.48 16.15 -6.94
N SER A 791 -0.73 16.40 -6.48
CA SER A 791 -1.73 15.38 -6.18
C SER A 791 -1.81 14.34 -7.30
N LYS A 792 -1.96 13.08 -6.92
CA LYS A 792 -1.97 11.89 -7.80
C LYS A 792 -0.67 11.60 -8.57
N ALA A 793 0.29 12.53 -8.62
CA ALA A 793 1.60 12.26 -9.20
C ALA A 793 2.48 11.34 -8.33
N TYR A 794 2.04 11.01 -7.11
CA TYR A 794 2.72 10.15 -6.15
C TYR A 794 1.76 9.16 -5.51
N ARG A 795 2.32 8.16 -4.81
CA ARG A 795 1.62 6.96 -4.34
C ARG A 795 2.03 6.51 -2.95
N THR A 796 3.26 6.78 -2.53
CA THR A 796 3.84 6.23 -1.29
C THR A 796 3.99 7.23 -0.15
N ALA A 797 3.43 8.43 -0.27
CA ALA A 797 3.42 9.40 0.83
C ALA A 797 2.48 8.97 1.95
N THR A 798 2.96 9.05 3.18
CA THR A 798 2.17 8.71 4.38
C THR A 798 1.99 9.95 5.24
N PRO A 799 0.74 10.39 5.52
CA PRO A 799 0.48 11.52 6.40
C PRO A 799 0.81 11.16 7.85
N ILE A 800 1.65 11.97 8.50
CA ILE A 800 2.14 11.68 9.87
C ILE A 800 1.92 12.83 10.86
N ALA A 801 1.40 13.98 10.41
CA ALA A 801 1.20 15.15 11.26
C ALA A 801 0.36 14.90 12.53
N PRO A 802 -0.65 13.99 12.55
CA PRO A 802 -1.38 13.69 13.78
C PRO A 802 -0.52 13.17 14.94
N PHE A 803 0.65 12.59 14.62
CA PHE A 803 1.58 12.01 15.60
C PHE A 803 2.74 12.94 15.96
N SER A 804 2.79 14.15 15.36
CA SER A 804 3.87 15.12 15.52
C SER A 804 3.54 16.17 16.58
N GLY A 805 4.55 16.54 17.38
CA GLY A 805 4.48 17.74 18.23
C GLY A 805 4.47 19.04 17.43
N ASP A 806 5.08 19.02 16.24
CA ASP A 806 5.18 20.15 15.30
C ASP A 806 4.18 19.95 14.15
N TRP A 807 2.91 19.81 14.49
CA TRP A 807 1.81 19.59 13.53
C TRP A 807 1.69 20.71 12.48
N GLU A 808 2.25 21.89 12.76
CA GLU A 808 2.31 23.05 11.86
C GLU A 808 3.00 22.70 10.52
N GLU A 809 3.89 21.71 10.49
CA GLU A 809 4.53 21.31 9.25
C GLU A 809 3.63 20.47 8.33
N ALA A 810 2.53 19.91 8.85
CA ALA A 810 1.61 19.06 8.11
C ALA A 810 2.32 18.00 7.24
N GLU A 811 3.26 17.28 7.86
CA GLU A 811 4.19 16.42 7.12
C GLU A 811 3.51 15.15 6.57
N SER A 812 3.90 14.81 5.34
CA SER A 812 3.76 13.48 4.75
C SER A 812 5.15 12.94 4.38
N VAL A 813 5.45 11.71 4.80
CA VAL A 813 6.79 11.11 4.67
C VAL A 813 6.85 10.06 3.57
N PHE A 814 7.95 10.07 2.83
CA PHE A 814 8.38 9.00 1.93
C PHE A 814 9.52 8.20 2.55
N LYS A 815 9.42 6.87 2.49
CA LYS A 815 10.47 5.95 2.92
C LYS A 815 11.68 6.01 1.96
N PRO A 816 12.90 5.71 2.41
CA PRO A 816 14.06 5.57 1.54
C PRO A 816 13.78 4.62 0.37
N GLY A 817 14.40 4.87 -0.78
CA GLY A 817 14.21 4.05 -1.99
C GLY A 817 12.99 4.42 -2.84
N THR A 818 12.38 5.58 -2.57
CA THR A 818 11.35 6.16 -3.44
C THR A 818 12.03 6.91 -4.59
N TYR A 819 11.62 6.61 -5.82
CA TYR A 819 12.16 7.21 -7.04
C TYR A 819 11.20 8.25 -7.58
N PHE A 820 11.70 9.45 -7.87
CA PHE A 820 10.95 10.57 -8.43
C PHE A 820 11.51 10.92 -9.80
N ARG A 821 10.67 10.88 -10.84
CA ARG A 821 11.02 11.43 -12.14
C ARG A 821 10.84 12.94 -12.12
N ILE A 822 11.82 13.64 -12.68
CA ILE A 822 11.75 15.08 -12.86
C ILE A 822 10.91 15.38 -14.10
N GLU A 823 9.75 16.00 -13.90
CA GLU A 823 8.86 16.40 -14.99
C GLU A 823 9.23 17.77 -15.55
N ASN A 824 9.58 18.72 -14.67
CA ASN A 824 9.99 20.06 -15.07
C ASN A 824 10.99 20.68 -14.08
N ILE A 825 11.87 21.53 -14.59
CA ILE A 825 12.78 22.39 -13.82
C ILE A 825 12.62 23.81 -14.34
N GLU A 826 12.22 24.73 -13.48
CA GLU A 826 12.11 26.15 -13.82
C GLU A 826 12.71 27.04 -12.72
N GLU A 827 13.11 28.25 -13.08
CA GLU A 827 13.47 29.27 -12.10
C GLU A 827 12.23 30.13 -11.84
N VAL A 828 11.81 30.24 -10.58
CA VAL A 828 10.69 31.11 -10.19
C VAL A 828 11.25 32.33 -9.48
N ALA A 829 10.81 33.52 -9.89
CA ALA A 829 11.22 34.78 -9.27
C ALA A 829 10.05 35.74 -9.07
N GLY A 830 10.01 36.35 -7.90
CA GLY A 830 9.14 37.48 -7.57
C GLY A 830 9.95 38.67 -7.07
N ASP A 831 9.29 39.67 -6.49
CA ASP A 831 9.95 40.92 -6.07
C ASP A 831 10.99 40.72 -4.96
N HIS A 832 10.82 39.66 -4.14
CA HIS A 832 11.63 39.42 -2.93
C HIS A 832 12.14 37.98 -2.80
N PHE A 833 11.91 37.12 -3.79
CA PHE A 833 12.34 35.72 -3.76
C PHE A 833 12.80 35.25 -5.12
N LYS A 834 13.67 34.25 -5.10
CA LYS A 834 14.15 33.55 -6.30
C LYS A 834 14.57 32.14 -5.90
N PHE A 835 14.05 31.12 -6.57
CA PHE A 835 14.43 29.73 -6.30
C PHE A 835 14.28 28.86 -7.56
N ILE A 836 14.84 27.66 -7.52
CA ILE A 836 14.56 26.63 -8.53
C ILE A 836 13.33 25.84 -8.11
N LYS A 837 12.32 25.76 -8.96
CA LYS A 837 11.20 24.84 -8.76
C LYS A 837 11.46 23.56 -9.56
N VAL A 838 11.35 22.42 -8.89
CA VAL A 838 11.44 21.10 -9.51
C VAL A 838 10.12 20.38 -9.35
N ARG A 839 9.41 20.16 -10.46
CA ARG A 839 8.17 19.39 -10.45
C ARG A 839 8.48 17.91 -10.62
N LEU A 840 7.94 17.10 -9.72
CA LEU A 840 8.22 15.67 -9.63
C LEU A 840 6.98 14.83 -9.91
N SER A 841 7.20 13.59 -10.31
CA SER A 841 6.24 12.48 -10.25
C SER A 841 6.92 11.25 -9.66
N GLU A 842 6.23 10.46 -8.86
CA GLU A 842 6.77 9.19 -8.36
C GLU A 842 6.83 8.16 -9.49
N SER A 843 7.99 7.55 -9.66
CA SER A 843 8.24 6.52 -10.66
C SER A 843 8.26 5.13 -10.02
N PRO A 844 7.67 4.11 -10.69
CA PRO A 844 7.78 2.72 -10.30
C PRO A 844 9.21 2.26 -9.96
N PRO A 845 9.43 1.56 -8.84
CA PRO A 845 10.68 0.84 -8.62
C PRO A 845 10.84 -0.25 -9.71
N GLY A 846 12.02 -0.32 -10.31
CA GLY A 846 12.36 -1.34 -11.31
C GLY A 846 12.51 -0.84 -12.75
N ARG A 847 11.90 0.29 -13.13
CA ARG A 847 12.01 0.88 -14.48
C ARG A 847 13.41 1.41 -14.81
N HIS A 848 14.22 1.64 -13.78
CA HIS A 848 15.51 2.32 -13.88
C HIS A 848 16.68 1.38 -13.53
N ARG A 849 16.43 0.07 -13.56
CA ARG A 849 17.46 -0.96 -13.34
C ARG A 849 18.29 -1.13 -14.62
N THR A 850 19.59 -1.30 -14.46
CA THR A 850 20.64 -1.24 -15.49
C THR A 850 20.26 -1.84 -16.86
N GLY A 851 20.24 -1.01 -17.91
CA GLY A 851 20.18 -1.45 -19.31
C GLY A 851 19.12 -0.78 -20.19
N GLU A 852 18.09 -0.15 -19.61
CA GLU A 852 17.10 0.64 -20.36
C GLU A 852 17.49 2.14 -20.41
N PRO A 853 17.04 2.93 -21.41
CA PRO A 853 17.29 4.37 -21.49
C PRO A 853 16.38 5.13 -20.49
N ALA A 854 16.49 4.79 -19.22
CA ALA A 854 15.99 5.57 -18.11
C ALA A 854 16.97 6.72 -17.80
N GLY A 855 16.47 7.90 -17.45
CA GLY A 855 17.30 9.04 -17.07
C GLY A 855 18.29 8.70 -15.95
N ARG A 856 19.36 9.49 -15.82
CA ARG A 856 20.39 9.23 -14.80
C ARG A 856 19.77 9.36 -13.41
N ILE A 857 20.21 8.52 -12.47
CA ILE A 857 19.69 8.49 -11.10
C ILE A 857 20.60 9.32 -10.20
N PHE A 858 19.99 10.23 -9.43
CA PHE A 858 20.68 11.10 -8.48
C PHE A 858 20.03 11.00 -7.10
N ASP A 859 20.81 11.16 -6.04
CA ASP A 859 20.30 11.30 -4.68
C ASP A 859 19.55 12.63 -4.54
N LEU A 860 18.30 12.59 -4.06
CA LEU A 860 17.40 13.75 -3.97
C LEU A 860 17.97 14.86 -3.08
N ARG A 861 18.65 14.48 -1.99
CA ARG A 861 19.22 15.43 -1.03
C ARG A 861 20.46 16.11 -1.60
N THR A 862 21.43 15.35 -2.08
CA THR A 862 22.75 15.88 -2.48
C THR A 862 22.84 16.28 -3.94
N GLY A 863 21.99 15.74 -4.81
CA GLY A 863 22.10 15.88 -6.27
C GLY A 863 23.29 15.12 -6.87
N GLU A 864 23.95 14.24 -6.12
CA GLU A 864 25.03 13.39 -6.63
C GLU A 864 24.50 12.11 -7.27
N PRO A 865 25.21 11.54 -8.27
CA PRO A 865 24.81 10.29 -8.89
C PRO A 865 24.61 9.18 -7.85
N PHE A 866 23.47 8.50 -7.90
CA PHE A 866 23.17 7.41 -7.00
C PHE A 866 23.61 6.08 -7.61
N ASN A 867 24.29 5.26 -6.80
CA ASN A 867 24.61 3.88 -7.12
C ASN A 867 24.33 3.01 -5.89
N ARG A 868 23.59 1.92 -6.09
CA ARG A 868 23.14 1.04 -5.01
C ARG A 868 24.32 0.34 -4.32
N GLU A 869 25.32 -0.12 -5.07
CA GLU A 869 26.49 -0.82 -4.51
C GLU A 869 27.34 0.12 -3.65
N GLN A 870 27.51 1.38 -4.08
CA GLN A 870 28.17 2.42 -3.30
C GLN A 870 27.38 2.76 -2.03
N TYR A 871 26.05 2.85 -2.14
CA TYR A 871 25.19 3.07 -0.99
C TYR A 871 25.25 1.91 0.02
N ALA A 872 25.27 0.67 -0.47
CA ALA A 872 25.48 -0.53 0.34
C ALA A 872 26.83 -0.51 1.08
N ALA A 873 27.90 -0.13 0.38
CA ALA A 873 29.23 0.01 0.98
C ALA A 873 29.26 1.10 2.05
N LYS A 874 28.49 2.19 1.88
CA LYS A 874 28.36 3.27 2.85
C LYS A 874 27.71 2.79 4.15
N LEU A 875 26.60 2.05 4.07
CA LEU A 875 25.90 1.54 5.26
C LEU A 875 26.68 0.40 5.96
N GLY A 876 27.55 -0.30 5.22
CA GLY A 876 28.32 -1.42 5.73
C GLY A 876 27.47 -2.67 6.00
N PRO A 877 28.07 -3.75 6.54
CA PRO A 877 27.38 -5.03 6.75
C PRO A 877 26.18 -4.95 7.68
N GLN A 878 26.19 -4.04 8.65
CA GLN A 878 25.11 -3.87 9.62
C GLN A 878 23.83 -3.34 8.94
N GLY A 879 23.95 -2.47 7.94
CA GLY A 879 22.82 -1.91 7.20
C GLY A 879 22.31 -2.79 6.06
N ALA A 880 22.74 -4.06 5.98
CA ALA A 880 22.28 -4.97 4.93
C ALA A 880 20.76 -5.17 4.97
N ALA A 881 20.17 -5.28 6.17
CA ALA A 881 18.72 -5.42 6.34
C ALA A 881 17.96 -4.19 5.77
N LEU A 882 18.41 -2.98 6.11
CA LEU A 882 17.84 -1.73 5.57
C LEU A 882 17.99 -1.62 4.05
N LEU A 883 19.11 -2.11 3.49
CA LEU A 883 19.31 -2.12 2.05
C LEU A 883 18.35 -3.10 1.36
N HIS A 884 18.09 -4.26 1.96
CA HIS A 884 17.08 -5.20 1.46
C HIS A 884 15.68 -4.59 1.54
N LEU A 885 15.37 -3.94 2.66
CA LEU A 885 14.08 -3.29 2.93
C LEU A 885 13.80 -2.14 1.96
N PHE A 886 14.72 -1.20 1.77
CA PHE A 886 14.47 0.01 0.98
C PHE A 886 14.95 -0.06 -0.47
N PHE A 887 15.97 -0.88 -0.75
CA PHE A 887 16.59 -1.00 -2.07
C PHE A 887 16.75 -2.47 -2.48
N PRO A 888 15.65 -3.24 -2.63
CA PRO A 888 15.74 -4.66 -2.93
C PRO A 888 16.46 -4.93 -4.27
N PRO A 889 17.23 -6.02 -4.38
CA PRO A 889 17.97 -6.37 -5.59
C PRO A 889 17.05 -6.57 -6.80
N ALA A 890 17.62 -6.42 -8.00
CA ALA A 890 16.95 -6.83 -9.24
C ALA A 890 16.72 -8.35 -9.19
N THR A 891 15.48 -8.77 -9.41
CA THR A 891 15.09 -10.19 -9.48
C THR A 891 14.76 -10.55 -10.91
#